data_AF-A0A1Q6GJW6-F1
#
_entry.id   AF-A0A1Q6GJW6-F1
#
_cell.length_a   1.000
_cell.length_b   1.000
_cell.length_c   1.000
_cell.angle_alpha   90.00
_cell.angle_beta   90.00
_cell.angle_gamma   90.00
#
_symmetry.space_group_name_H-M   'P 1'
#
loop_
_entity.id
_entity.type
_entity.pdbx_description
1 polymer ?
#
loop_
_entity_poly.entity_id
_entity_poly.type
_entity_poly.pdbx_seq_one_letter_code
_entity_poly.pdbx_strand_id
1 'polypeptide(L)'
;MELRRILFSGATLCLSAFGFLASAQDCILPSLRVDGRYLKDTHGNIVNLHGVMDTPNPYFNNYRWGNRCDDSTVDDCLDYFDKIFDAVTDSTQGAWCNIFRLHLDPCWTNDPKKPMTGKDRGEANISRYSRARLEHYMQSLYFPMAKSAMFHGLYVVMRPPGVCPETIQVGDEYQKYLIDVWDMVSSDDSIKKYCGQISLELANEPIRCLDSEGKDSPAALHDFFQPIVDKIRANGYTGVLWIPGTGYQSRYESFATHPIEGYNIGYAVHTYPGWYGADDKHCNEEDFIKQWGKQVPVVDSNPILISETDWSPVKSTGPDGKTRNFGTWGTASTSKWGKAFKAVLDHYGNISVTLTGVADYIDIDTFLVHKKVVPAFGGDPECCAKACFDWYADYAKVNRPQPDFKYRRTADNGDGTFTNPLINADFPDPDIIRVGDTYYMVSTTMFYFPGATILKSKDLVNWAYCSNPLKQISNSDPFNLVGEYNHYSKGQWAASLKYHNGKFYLHFVAFSKDKFNDGGDFLLTTDDPAKEWTMQKLDGFYYDSGLLFDGDETYIAHGIGDIFITQLDDNFKAIKTEKVISVGNGCEGSHMYHIGDYYYIYATYGGTEGSQTIFRSKSPFGPYEEHEGRIFEKQHIHQGGLVETQTGEWWTILFKDAGSVGRIPYLEPVKWVDGWPVLGNEGIDVSRGGAKYKKPDVGCAYPKAYLPTNDDFNDKVLGMQWQWNHNPDSSSWSLTENPGHLRLYTASVTDKFEQARNTLTQRIHGFYSEGTDAADCPDSYATVCLDISKMKNGDVCGLSVFQDPYAFIGIKKIGGKKRLYYYRSAYENHKTTIPHVDYLGEPIKGKRIYLRSKVNLATNKVNFYYSLDGKEYVPFGEESKMRFTLKIFTGNRFCIFNYATKKTGGYVDVDWFSTEL
;
A
#
# COMPACT_ATOMS: atom_id res chain seq x y z
N MET A 1 -17.62 -57.92 17.76
CA MET A 1 -18.58 -58.81 17.07
C MET A 1 -19.50 -57.91 16.27
N GLU A 2 -19.62 -58.25 15.01
CA GLU A 2 -20.25 -57.55 13.90
C GLU A 2 -21.71 -57.07 14.07
N LEU A 3 -22.05 -56.07 13.23
CA LEU A 3 -23.35 -55.82 12.56
C LEU A 3 -24.56 -55.50 13.48
N ARG A 4 -25.46 -54.54 13.21
CA ARG A 4 -26.08 -54.10 11.94
C ARG A 4 -27.08 -52.94 12.20
N ARG A 5 -27.29 -52.14 11.13
CA ARG A 5 -28.51 -51.40 10.72
C ARG A 5 -28.78 -50.05 11.43
N ILE A 6 -29.13 -48.96 10.73
CA ILE A 6 -30.16 -48.85 9.67
C ILE A 6 -29.75 -47.84 8.56
N LEU A 7 -30.15 -48.19 7.33
CA LEU A 7 -30.08 -47.48 6.04
C LEU A 7 -31.11 -46.32 5.93
N PHE A 8 -30.85 -45.30 5.10
CA PHE A 8 -31.43 -45.16 3.74
C PHE A 8 -31.19 -43.76 3.10
N SER A 9 -30.68 -43.80 1.87
CA SER A 9 -30.99 -43.00 0.67
C SER A 9 -31.23 -41.47 0.74
N GLY A 10 -30.55 -40.75 -0.16
CA GLY A 10 -31.02 -39.43 -0.61
C GLY A 10 -30.03 -38.68 -1.51
N ALA A 11 -29.67 -39.25 -2.66
CA ALA A 11 -29.00 -38.51 -3.72
C ALA A 11 -30.05 -38.03 -4.74
N THR A 12 -30.61 -36.82 -4.57
CA THR A 12 -31.09 -35.98 -5.68
C THR A 12 -31.44 -34.56 -5.21
N LEU A 13 -30.97 -33.57 -5.98
CA LEU A 13 -31.43 -32.17 -6.09
C LEU A 13 -31.44 -31.27 -4.82
N CYS A 14 -30.53 -30.29 -4.82
CA CYS A 14 -30.90 -28.87 -4.71
C CYS A 14 -29.82 -28.00 -5.38
N LEU A 15 -29.99 -27.75 -6.68
CA LEU A 15 -29.70 -26.42 -7.23
C LEU A 15 -30.70 -25.46 -6.58
N SER A 16 -30.23 -24.58 -5.70
CA SER A 16 -30.79 -23.26 -5.39
C SER A 16 -30.17 -22.72 -4.10
N ALA A 17 -30.08 -21.40 -4.03
CA ALA A 17 -29.48 -20.58 -2.97
C ALA A 17 -27.95 -20.45 -3.02
N PHE A 18 -27.47 -19.75 -4.05
CA PHE A 18 -26.36 -18.79 -3.86
C PHE A 18 -26.81 -17.76 -2.80
N GLY A 19 -26.52 -18.06 -1.54
CA GLY A 19 -26.68 -17.13 -0.43
C GLY A 19 -25.45 -16.23 -0.37
N PHE A 20 -25.57 -15.03 -0.93
CA PHE A 20 -24.63 -13.94 -0.73
C PHE A 20 -24.53 -13.61 0.77
N LEU A 21 -23.41 -13.98 1.39
CA LEU A 21 -22.92 -13.38 2.63
C LEU A 21 -21.45 -13.01 2.40
N ALA A 22 -21.25 -11.96 1.60
CA ALA A 22 -19.94 -11.34 1.39
C ALA A 22 -19.68 -10.34 2.54
N SER A 23 -18.90 -10.76 3.54
CA SER A 23 -18.31 -9.85 4.51
C SER A 23 -17.26 -8.96 3.84
N ALA A 24 -17.15 -7.72 4.31
CA ALA A 24 -16.38 -6.62 3.74
C ALA A 24 -14.91 -6.94 3.41
N GLN A 25 -14.64 -7.25 2.14
CA GLN A 25 -13.31 -7.24 1.53
C GLN A 25 -13.38 -6.84 0.05
N ASP A 26 -14.34 -5.96 -0.29
CA ASP A 26 -14.51 -5.45 -1.65
C ASP A 26 -13.87 -4.07 -1.76
N CYS A 27 -12.66 -4.01 -2.34
CA CYS A 27 -12.16 -3.04 -3.32
C CYS A 27 -10.69 -2.68 -3.07
N ILE A 28 -9.85 -2.93 -4.08
CA ILE A 28 -8.41 -2.58 -4.12
C ILE A 28 -8.21 -1.09 -4.46
N LEU A 29 -9.21 -0.44 -5.08
CA LEU A 29 -9.18 0.98 -5.37
C LEU A 29 -9.51 1.81 -4.12
N PRO A 30 -8.65 2.78 -3.74
CA PRO A 30 -8.93 3.64 -2.60
C PRO A 30 -10.12 4.54 -2.86
N SER A 31 -10.78 4.94 -1.78
CA SER A 31 -11.92 5.83 -1.88
C SER A 31 -11.48 7.25 -2.21
N LEU A 32 -12.05 7.86 -3.25
CA LEU A 32 -11.78 9.23 -3.62
C LEU A 32 -12.79 10.20 -2.99
N ARG A 33 -12.31 11.38 -2.64
CA ARG A 33 -13.10 12.52 -2.16
C ARG A 33 -12.62 13.82 -2.78
N VAL A 34 -13.47 14.83 -2.77
CA VAL A 34 -13.09 16.20 -3.15
C VAL A 34 -12.48 16.89 -1.94
N ASP A 35 -11.30 17.49 -2.13
CA ASP A 35 -10.62 18.33 -1.15
C ASP A 35 -10.08 19.58 -1.85
N GLY A 36 -10.78 20.70 -1.62
CA GLY A 36 -10.62 21.92 -2.41
C GLY A 36 -10.84 21.64 -3.89
N ARG A 37 -9.93 22.14 -4.73
CA ARG A 37 -10.00 21.94 -6.18
C ARG A 37 -9.58 20.54 -6.67
N TYR A 38 -9.13 19.66 -5.78
CA TYR A 38 -8.56 18.36 -6.17
C TYR A 38 -9.48 17.21 -5.81
N LEU A 39 -9.39 16.14 -6.60
CA LEU A 39 -9.79 14.82 -6.18
C LEU A 39 -8.61 14.19 -5.43
N LYS A 40 -8.86 13.62 -4.25
CA LYS A 40 -7.83 13.00 -3.42
C LYS A 40 -8.24 11.62 -2.92
N ASP A 41 -7.26 10.75 -2.79
CA ASP A 41 -7.42 9.46 -2.10
C ASP A 41 -7.46 9.62 -0.57
N THR A 42 -7.62 8.52 0.15
CA THR A 42 -7.69 8.54 1.63
C THR A 42 -6.38 9.01 2.30
N HIS A 43 -5.26 8.98 1.58
CA HIS A 43 -3.94 9.40 2.07
C HIS A 43 -3.64 10.87 1.76
N GLY A 44 -4.48 11.52 0.96
CA GLY A 44 -4.35 12.93 0.62
C GLY A 44 -3.53 13.19 -0.66
N ASN A 45 -3.23 12.16 -1.45
CA ASN A 45 -2.59 12.34 -2.75
C ASN A 45 -3.59 12.88 -3.75
N ILE A 46 -3.12 13.75 -4.65
CA ILE A 46 -3.92 14.24 -5.77
C ILE A 46 -4.08 13.10 -6.79
N VAL A 47 -5.32 12.89 -7.23
CA VAL A 47 -5.67 11.86 -8.23
C VAL A 47 -6.38 12.55 -9.39
N ASN A 48 -5.91 12.29 -10.61
CA ASN A 48 -6.60 12.66 -11.83
C ASN A 48 -6.95 11.38 -12.57
N LEU A 49 -8.20 11.31 -13.00
CA LEU A 49 -8.76 10.15 -13.63
C LEU A 49 -8.71 10.31 -15.15
N HIS A 50 -8.09 9.37 -15.84
CA HIS A 50 -7.90 9.38 -17.28
C HIS A 50 -8.31 8.04 -17.88
N GLY A 51 -9.17 8.08 -18.89
CA GLY A 51 -9.66 6.85 -19.48
C GLY A 51 -10.65 7.07 -20.61
N VAL A 52 -11.69 6.26 -20.63
CA VAL A 52 -12.65 6.20 -21.73
C VAL A 52 -14.07 6.17 -21.18
N MET A 53 -15.03 6.61 -21.99
CA MET A 53 -16.41 6.21 -21.83
C MET A 53 -16.74 5.06 -22.77
N ASP A 54 -17.79 4.33 -22.44
CA ASP A 54 -18.47 3.49 -23.43
C ASP A 54 -19.92 3.26 -23.00
N THR A 55 -20.74 2.89 -23.96
CA THR A 55 -22.17 2.64 -23.79
C THR A 55 -22.43 1.16 -24.02
N PRO A 56 -23.06 0.43 -23.08
CA PRO A 56 -23.36 -0.97 -23.22
C PRO A 56 -24.54 -1.18 -24.17
N ASN A 57 -24.41 -0.76 -25.42
CA ASN A 57 -25.45 -0.84 -26.44
C ASN A 57 -24.82 -1.43 -27.72
N PRO A 58 -25.46 -2.42 -28.36
CA PRO A 58 -24.91 -3.09 -29.53
C PRO A 58 -24.48 -2.12 -30.62
N TYR A 59 -25.22 -1.03 -30.83
CA TYR A 59 -24.90 -0.05 -31.86
C TYR A 59 -23.53 0.61 -31.63
N PHE A 60 -23.27 1.10 -30.41
CA PHE A 60 -22.01 1.79 -30.08
C PHE A 60 -20.82 0.83 -30.06
N ASN A 61 -21.04 -0.47 -29.83
CA ASN A 61 -19.96 -1.47 -29.81
C ASN A 61 -19.80 -2.25 -31.13
N ASN A 62 -20.37 -1.77 -32.25
CA ASN A 62 -20.40 -2.45 -33.56
C ASN A 62 -20.94 -3.89 -33.49
N TYR A 63 -21.96 -4.11 -32.67
CA TYR A 63 -22.67 -5.38 -32.51
C TYR A 63 -21.78 -6.56 -32.05
N ARG A 64 -20.65 -6.28 -31.39
CA ARG A 64 -19.65 -7.29 -31.01
C ARG A 64 -20.13 -8.32 -30.00
N TRP A 65 -21.12 -7.99 -29.18
CA TRP A 65 -21.67 -8.88 -28.15
C TRP A 65 -23.15 -9.24 -28.36
N GLY A 66 -23.80 -8.71 -29.41
CA GLY A 66 -25.21 -8.99 -29.65
C GLY A 66 -25.90 -7.97 -30.53
N ASN A 67 -27.23 -8.06 -30.65
CA ASN A 67 -28.07 -7.16 -31.43
C ASN A 67 -29.36 -6.71 -30.71
N ARG A 68 -29.51 -7.04 -29.43
CA ARG A 68 -30.67 -6.70 -28.59
C ARG A 68 -30.20 -6.29 -27.19
N CYS A 69 -31.01 -5.47 -26.53
CA CYS A 69 -30.86 -5.10 -25.13
C CYS A 69 -31.99 -5.75 -24.30
N ASP A 70 -31.82 -7.02 -23.95
CA ASP A 70 -32.72 -7.80 -23.11
C ASP A 70 -31.95 -8.85 -22.30
N ASP A 71 -32.62 -9.59 -21.42
CA ASP A 71 -31.96 -10.53 -20.50
C ASP A 71 -31.14 -11.62 -21.21
N SER A 72 -31.41 -11.91 -22.49
CA SER A 72 -30.67 -12.91 -23.26
C SER A 72 -29.28 -12.48 -23.68
N THR A 73 -28.94 -11.19 -23.60
CA THR A 73 -27.64 -10.64 -24.04
C THR A 73 -26.82 -10.01 -22.91
N VAL A 74 -27.32 -10.05 -21.67
CA VAL A 74 -26.64 -9.48 -20.49
C VAL A 74 -25.26 -10.12 -20.30
N ASP A 75 -25.18 -11.45 -20.28
CA ASP A 75 -23.91 -12.16 -20.05
C ASP A 75 -22.88 -11.88 -21.16
N ASP A 76 -23.32 -11.82 -22.42
CA ASP A 76 -22.44 -11.51 -23.56
C ASP A 76 -21.91 -10.06 -23.48
N CYS A 77 -22.76 -9.12 -23.04
CA CYS A 77 -22.37 -7.73 -22.82
C CYS A 77 -21.33 -7.63 -21.69
N LEU A 78 -21.56 -8.30 -20.55
CA LEU A 78 -20.62 -8.34 -19.44
C LEU A 78 -19.27 -8.96 -19.82
N ASP A 79 -19.28 -10.09 -20.53
CA ASP A 79 -18.07 -10.76 -21.02
C ASP A 79 -17.29 -9.91 -22.03
N TYR A 80 -17.99 -9.12 -22.85
CA TYR A 80 -17.34 -8.14 -23.72
C TYR A 80 -16.64 -7.05 -22.92
N PHE A 81 -17.33 -6.39 -21.99
CA PHE A 81 -16.75 -5.29 -21.22
C PHE A 81 -15.62 -5.75 -20.29
N ASP A 82 -15.72 -6.93 -19.69
CA ASP A 82 -14.62 -7.50 -18.88
C ASP A 82 -13.32 -7.63 -19.70
N LYS A 83 -13.41 -8.10 -20.96
CA LYS A 83 -12.26 -8.14 -21.88
C LYS A 83 -11.76 -6.75 -22.27
N ILE A 84 -12.66 -5.78 -22.42
CA ILE A 84 -12.27 -4.40 -22.73
C ILE A 84 -11.54 -3.78 -21.54
N PHE A 85 -12.00 -4.01 -20.31
CA PHE A 85 -11.33 -3.53 -19.11
C PHE A 85 -9.92 -4.12 -18.97
N ASP A 86 -9.76 -5.42 -19.24
CA ASP A 86 -8.44 -6.08 -19.40
C ASP A 86 -7.53 -5.31 -20.38
N ALA A 87 -8.08 -4.84 -21.51
CA ALA A 87 -7.31 -4.19 -22.57
C ALA A 87 -6.90 -2.76 -22.21
N VAL A 88 -7.85 -1.95 -21.72
CA VAL A 88 -7.62 -0.51 -21.49
C VAL A 88 -6.79 -0.24 -20.23
N THR A 89 -6.58 -1.27 -19.39
CA THR A 89 -5.74 -1.24 -18.18
C THR A 89 -4.41 -1.98 -18.34
N ASP A 90 -4.11 -2.56 -19.51
CA ASP A 90 -2.86 -3.30 -19.76
C ASP A 90 -1.66 -2.35 -19.95
N SER A 91 -1.12 -1.90 -18.82
CA SER A 91 0.04 -1.01 -18.73
C SER A 91 1.30 -1.62 -19.36
N THR A 92 1.41 -2.95 -19.40
CA THR A 92 2.54 -3.65 -20.02
C THR A 92 2.56 -3.50 -21.53
N GLN A 93 1.41 -3.15 -22.12
CA GLN A 93 1.25 -2.84 -23.54
C GLN A 93 0.99 -1.34 -23.79
N GLY A 94 1.07 -0.52 -22.75
CA GLY A 94 1.01 0.94 -22.81
C GLY A 94 -0.36 1.56 -22.56
N ALA A 95 -1.39 0.78 -22.22
CA ALA A 95 -2.71 1.31 -21.86
C ALA A 95 -2.79 1.58 -20.36
N TRP A 96 -3.27 2.76 -19.98
CA TRP A 96 -3.22 3.25 -18.58
C TRP A 96 -4.54 3.87 -18.10
N CYS A 97 -5.67 3.38 -18.60
CA CYS A 97 -6.96 3.88 -18.12
C CYS A 97 -7.13 3.57 -16.63
N ASN A 98 -7.62 4.54 -15.86
CA ASN A 98 -8.00 4.37 -14.46
C ASN A 98 -9.45 4.84 -14.19
N ILE A 99 -10.21 5.16 -15.23
CA ILE A 99 -11.63 5.51 -15.14
C ILE A 99 -12.41 4.96 -16.34
N PHE A 100 -13.65 4.58 -16.07
CA PHE A 100 -14.65 4.20 -17.05
C PHE A 100 -15.95 4.96 -16.81
N ARG A 101 -16.34 5.79 -17.77
CA ARG A 101 -17.65 6.47 -17.73
C ARG A 101 -18.71 5.55 -18.36
N LEU A 102 -19.64 5.09 -17.54
CA LEU A 102 -20.69 4.12 -17.88
C LEU A 102 -22.02 4.83 -18.17
N HIS A 103 -22.51 4.67 -19.39
CA HIS A 103 -23.83 5.17 -19.79
C HIS A 103 -24.96 4.17 -19.45
N LEU A 104 -25.92 4.60 -18.63
CA LEU A 104 -27.12 3.82 -18.30
C LEU A 104 -28.15 3.77 -19.45
N ASP A 105 -27.72 3.34 -20.63
CA ASP A 105 -28.38 3.54 -21.93
C ASP A 105 -29.90 3.24 -21.99
N PRO A 106 -30.70 4.07 -22.72
CA PRO A 106 -32.13 3.85 -22.92
C PRO A 106 -32.52 2.53 -23.59
N CYS A 107 -31.62 1.85 -24.30
CA CYS A 107 -31.92 0.54 -24.90
C CYS A 107 -32.29 -0.50 -23.84
N TRP A 108 -31.74 -0.39 -22.63
CA TRP A 108 -32.07 -1.25 -21.49
C TRP A 108 -33.22 -0.69 -20.65
N THR A 109 -33.25 0.62 -20.42
CA THR A 109 -34.09 1.24 -19.40
C THR A 109 -35.47 1.69 -19.91
N ASN A 110 -35.65 1.81 -21.23
CA ASN A 110 -36.96 2.09 -21.81
C ASN A 110 -37.85 0.86 -21.86
N ASP A 111 -39.13 1.03 -21.51
CA ASP A 111 -40.15 0.00 -21.73
C ASP A 111 -40.63 0.04 -23.19
N PRO A 112 -40.40 -1.04 -23.97
CA PRO A 112 -40.80 -1.06 -25.36
C PRO A 112 -42.32 -0.97 -25.55
N LYS A 113 -43.12 -1.27 -24.51
CA LYS A 113 -44.58 -1.23 -24.54
C LYS A 113 -45.15 0.17 -24.28
N LYS A 114 -44.37 1.10 -23.71
CA LYS A 114 -44.79 2.49 -23.54
C LYS A 114 -44.77 3.24 -24.88
N PRO A 115 -45.80 4.05 -25.19
CA PRO A 115 -45.80 4.88 -26.40
C PRO A 115 -44.74 5.98 -26.30
N MET A 116 -44.06 6.26 -27.40
CA MET A 116 -43.19 7.44 -27.50
C MET A 116 -44.07 8.68 -27.66
N THR A 117 -43.98 9.61 -26.71
CA THR A 117 -44.77 10.85 -26.68
C THR A 117 -43.87 12.06 -26.44
N GLY A 118 -44.40 13.28 -26.61
CA GLY A 118 -43.64 14.52 -26.47
C GLY A 118 -42.94 14.97 -27.76
N LYS A 119 -42.25 16.10 -27.68
CA LYS A 119 -41.58 16.75 -28.83
C LYS A 119 -40.17 16.21 -29.09
N ASP A 120 -39.51 15.73 -28.04
CA ASP A 120 -38.13 15.25 -28.10
C ASP A 120 -38.05 13.88 -28.79
N ARG A 121 -36.91 13.55 -29.39
CA ARG A 121 -36.69 12.31 -30.17
C ARG A 121 -35.42 11.62 -29.72
N GLY A 122 -35.27 10.35 -30.08
CA GLY A 122 -34.07 9.57 -29.77
C GLY A 122 -33.84 9.45 -28.27
N GLU A 123 -32.58 9.54 -27.85
CA GLU A 123 -32.17 9.40 -26.45
C GLU A 123 -32.62 10.56 -25.54
N ALA A 124 -33.00 11.70 -26.10
CA ALA A 124 -33.56 12.83 -25.32
C ALA A 124 -35.00 12.58 -24.85
N ASN A 125 -35.69 11.59 -25.45
CA ASN A 125 -37.08 11.31 -25.15
C ASN A 125 -37.21 10.37 -23.94
N ILE A 126 -37.60 10.92 -22.80
CA ILE A 126 -37.78 10.20 -21.55
C ILE A 126 -39.16 9.52 -21.40
N SER A 127 -40.08 9.65 -22.36
CA SER A 127 -41.48 9.18 -22.21
C SER A 127 -41.62 7.67 -22.05
N ARG A 128 -40.59 6.92 -22.45
CA ARG A 128 -40.54 5.45 -22.34
C ARG A 128 -39.72 4.95 -21.17
N TYR A 129 -39.09 5.84 -20.40
CA TYR A 129 -38.30 5.46 -19.24
C TYR A 129 -39.12 4.58 -18.27
N SER A 130 -38.50 3.55 -17.73
CA SER A 130 -39.10 2.65 -16.77
C SER A 130 -38.16 2.41 -15.60
N ARG A 131 -38.51 2.97 -14.43
CA ARG A 131 -37.82 2.74 -13.17
C ARG A 131 -37.65 1.24 -12.89
N ALA A 132 -38.68 0.43 -13.11
CA ALA A 132 -38.62 -1.02 -12.93
C ALA A 132 -37.58 -1.72 -13.84
N ARG A 133 -37.39 -1.24 -15.07
CA ARG A 133 -36.34 -1.78 -15.95
C ARG A 133 -34.96 -1.31 -15.52
N LEU A 134 -34.84 -0.05 -15.09
CA LEU A 134 -33.58 0.44 -14.54
C LEU A 134 -33.19 -0.33 -13.27
N GLU A 135 -34.12 -0.60 -12.35
CA GLU A 135 -33.88 -1.43 -11.16
C GLU A 135 -33.40 -2.85 -11.54
N HIS A 136 -34.07 -3.48 -12.51
CA HIS A 136 -33.68 -4.81 -13.02
C HIS A 136 -32.28 -4.85 -13.64
N TYR A 137 -31.96 -3.90 -14.54
CA TYR A 137 -30.66 -3.85 -15.20
C TYR A 137 -29.56 -3.22 -14.34
N MET A 138 -29.89 -2.46 -13.30
CA MET A 138 -28.92 -2.05 -12.30
C MET A 138 -28.30 -3.28 -11.63
N GLN A 139 -29.14 -4.24 -11.24
CA GLN A 139 -28.71 -5.47 -10.58
C GLN A 139 -28.09 -6.50 -11.53
N SER A 140 -28.64 -6.65 -12.74
CA SER A 140 -28.19 -7.68 -13.69
C SER A 140 -27.07 -7.25 -14.63
N LEU A 141 -26.92 -5.95 -14.92
CA LEU A 141 -25.97 -5.45 -15.91
C LEU A 141 -25.03 -4.36 -15.35
N TYR A 142 -25.57 -3.21 -14.94
CA TYR A 142 -24.76 -2.02 -14.69
C TYR A 142 -23.86 -2.16 -13.45
N PHE A 143 -24.39 -2.66 -12.33
CA PHE A 143 -23.57 -2.88 -11.14
C PHE A 143 -22.55 -4.02 -11.34
N PRO A 144 -22.89 -5.20 -11.90
CA PRO A 144 -21.89 -6.21 -12.26
C PRO A 144 -20.78 -5.68 -13.18
N MET A 145 -21.13 -4.86 -14.18
CA MET A 145 -20.16 -4.22 -15.07
C MET A 145 -19.27 -3.22 -14.34
N ALA A 146 -19.84 -2.34 -13.50
CA ALA A 146 -19.09 -1.41 -12.68
C ALA A 146 -18.15 -2.14 -11.70
N LYS A 147 -18.61 -3.26 -11.14
CA LYS A 147 -17.81 -4.13 -10.26
C LYS A 147 -16.65 -4.77 -11.01
N SER A 148 -16.86 -5.21 -12.24
CA SER A 148 -15.78 -5.70 -13.12
C SER A 148 -14.78 -4.57 -13.42
N ALA A 149 -15.24 -3.39 -13.84
CA ALA A 149 -14.37 -2.24 -14.08
C ALA A 149 -13.48 -1.91 -12.88
N MET A 150 -14.05 -1.83 -11.66
CA MET A 150 -13.30 -1.60 -10.43
C MET A 150 -12.28 -2.71 -10.12
N PHE A 151 -12.60 -3.97 -10.45
CA PHE A 151 -11.67 -5.09 -10.30
C PHE A 151 -10.45 -4.97 -11.22
N HIS A 152 -10.63 -4.36 -12.38
CA HIS A 152 -9.55 -4.04 -13.32
C HIS A 152 -8.81 -2.73 -12.96
N GLY A 153 -9.21 -2.05 -11.89
CA GLY A 153 -8.56 -0.81 -11.43
C GLY A 153 -9.15 0.47 -12.03
N LEU A 154 -10.39 0.42 -12.54
CA LEU A 154 -11.10 1.59 -13.08
C LEU A 154 -12.09 2.14 -12.06
N TYR A 155 -12.00 3.44 -11.77
CA TYR A 155 -13.09 4.21 -11.16
C TYR A 155 -14.26 4.28 -12.12
N VAL A 156 -15.50 4.31 -11.62
CA VAL A 156 -16.70 4.32 -12.48
C VAL A 156 -17.44 5.64 -12.30
N VAL A 157 -17.79 6.28 -13.42
CA VAL A 157 -18.73 7.41 -13.43
C VAL A 157 -20.02 6.92 -14.07
N MET A 158 -21.10 6.82 -13.31
CA MET A 158 -22.41 6.49 -13.86
C MET A 158 -23.12 7.78 -14.28
N ARG A 159 -23.59 7.82 -15.51
CA ARG A 159 -24.42 8.91 -16.03
C ARG A 159 -25.86 8.43 -16.27
N PRO A 160 -26.88 9.32 -16.32
CA PRO A 160 -28.26 8.88 -16.37
C PRO A 160 -28.59 8.29 -17.76
N PRO A 161 -29.74 7.60 -17.89
CA PRO A 161 -30.18 7.12 -19.19
C PRO A 161 -30.47 8.26 -20.17
N GLY A 162 -29.86 8.15 -21.35
CA GLY A 162 -30.10 9.02 -22.50
C GLY A 162 -29.35 10.35 -22.42
N VAL A 163 -29.68 11.25 -23.34
CA VAL A 163 -29.12 12.61 -23.41
C VAL A 163 -30.10 13.63 -22.85
N CYS A 164 -29.62 14.79 -22.44
CA CYS A 164 -30.49 15.86 -21.96
C CYS A 164 -31.25 16.53 -23.12
N PRO A 165 -32.51 16.93 -22.92
CA PRO A 165 -33.16 17.90 -23.79
C PRO A 165 -32.34 19.18 -23.92
N GLU A 166 -32.35 19.80 -25.10
CA GLU A 166 -31.57 21.03 -25.34
C GLU A 166 -31.92 22.16 -24.36
N THR A 167 -33.19 22.26 -23.97
CA THR A 167 -33.66 23.22 -22.98
C THR A 167 -34.34 22.48 -21.84
N ILE A 168 -33.83 22.69 -20.62
CA ILE A 168 -34.42 22.21 -19.37
C ILE A 168 -34.93 23.39 -18.55
N GLN A 169 -35.89 23.15 -17.67
CA GLN A 169 -36.50 24.16 -16.82
C GLN A 169 -36.66 23.65 -15.39
N VAL A 170 -36.40 24.52 -14.40
CA VAL A 170 -36.64 24.20 -12.98
C VAL A 170 -38.11 23.80 -12.78
N GLY A 171 -38.33 22.61 -12.22
CA GLY A 171 -39.65 22.03 -11.96
C GLY A 171 -40.26 21.24 -13.13
N ASP A 172 -39.56 21.12 -14.26
CA ASP A 172 -40.06 20.40 -15.43
C ASP A 172 -40.04 18.87 -15.26
N GLU A 173 -40.55 18.17 -16.28
CA GLU A 173 -40.59 16.70 -16.28
C GLU A 173 -39.20 16.06 -16.35
N TYR A 174 -38.19 16.76 -16.91
CA TYR A 174 -36.83 16.25 -16.98
C TYR A 174 -36.13 16.32 -15.62
N GLN A 175 -36.34 17.40 -14.85
CA GLN A 175 -35.85 17.48 -13.46
C GLN A 175 -36.45 16.36 -12.60
N LYS A 176 -37.76 16.13 -12.72
CA LYS A 176 -38.45 15.03 -11.99
C LYS A 176 -37.91 13.67 -12.40
N TYR A 177 -37.65 13.47 -13.70
CA TYR A 177 -37.02 12.26 -14.22
C TYR A 177 -35.64 12.01 -13.61
N LEU A 178 -34.76 13.02 -13.56
CA LEU A 178 -33.44 12.89 -12.96
C LEU A 178 -33.54 12.62 -11.45
N ILE A 179 -34.46 13.28 -10.75
CA ILE A 179 -34.72 12.99 -9.33
C ILE A 179 -35.14 11.52 -9.15
N ASP A 180 -35.99 10.97 -10.02
CA ASP A 180 -36.44 9.57 -9.95
C ASP A 180 -35.30 8.57 -10.24
N VAL A 181 -34.51 8.82 -11.29
CA VAL A 181 -33.33 8.01 -11.65
C VAL A 181 -32.34 8.01 -10.49
N TRP A 182 -31.96 9.19 -10.01
CA TRP A 182 -30.92 9.31 -8.99
C TRP A 182 -31.41 8.90 -7.62
N ASP A 183 -32.70 9.05 -7.30
CA ASP A 183 -33.30 8.44 -6.12
C ASP A 183 -33.06 6.94 -6.10
N MET A 184 -33.38 6.26 -7.22
CA MET A 184 -33.22 4.82 -7.33
C MET A 184 -31.74 4.40 -7.24
N VAL A 185 -30.87 4.99 -8.07
CA VAL A 185 -29.44 4.60 -8.12
C VAL A 185 -28.73 4.86 -6.80
N SER A 186 -28.95 6.04 -6.19
CA SER A 186 -28.27 6.40 -4.94
C SER A 186 -28.82 5.71 -3.69
N SER A 187 -30.04 5.16 -3.76
CA SER A 187 -30.61 4.36 -2.67
C SER A 187 -30.07 2.93 -2.64
N ASP A 188 -29.57 2.42 -3.76
CA ASP A 188 -29.07 1.05 -3.90
C ASP A 188 -27.87 0.79 -2.97
N ASP A 189 -28.00 -0.19 -2.07
CA ASP A 189 -26.95 -0.56 -1.11
C ASP A 189 -25.66 -1.02 -1.80
N SER A 190 -25.78 -1.64 -2.97
CA SER A 190 -24.63 -2.08 -3.76
C SER A 190 -23.86 -0.89 -4.31
N ILE A 191 -24.55 0.19 -4.70
CA ILE A 191 -23.91 1.43 -5.16
C ILE A 191 -23.32 2.22 -3.98
N LYS A 192 -24.07 2.38 -2.88
CA LYS A 192 -23.59 3.09 -1.68
C LYS A 192 -22.34 2.47 -1.08
N LYS A 193 -22.18 1.14 -1.18
CA LYS A 193 -20.98 0.43 -0.73
C LYS A 193 -19.69 0.96 -1.38
N TYR A 194 -19.77 1.54 -2.58
CA TYR A 194 -18.62 2.01 -3.35
C TYR A 194 -18.66 3.52 -3.62
N CYS A 195 -19.20 4.34 -2.72
CA CYS A 195 -19.25 5.80 -2.87
C CYS A 195 -17.89 6.45 -3.20
N GLY A 196 -16.76 5.84 -2.83
CA GLY A 196 -15.43 6.35 -3.15
C GLY A 196 -14.89 5.93 -4.53
N GLN A 197 -15.51 4.95 -5.18
CA GLN A 197 -15.02 4.33 -6.41
C GLN A 197 -16.00 4.50 -7.58
N ILE A 198 -17.31 4.49 -7.27
CA ILE A 198 -18.40 4.86 -8.16
C ILE A 198 -18.75 6.32 -7.84
N SER A 199 -18.85 7.16 -8.86
CA SER A 199 -19.32 8.55 -8.82
C SER A 199 -20.48 8.75 -9.80
N LEU A 200 -21.28 9.80 -9.63
CA LEU A 200 -22.49 10.03 -10.41
C LEU A 200 -22.39 11.34 -11.19
N GLU A 201 -22.55 11.29 -12.51
CA GLU A 201 -22.73 12.48 -13.34
C GLU A 201 -24.21 12.76 -13.52
N LEU A 202 -24.69 13.95 -13.16
CA LEU A 202 -26.13 14.15 -12.95
C LEU A 202 -26.97 14.29 -14.22
N ALA A 203 -26.41 14.82 -15.31
CA ALA A 203 -27.06 14.93 -16.61
C ALA A 203 -26.03 15.19 -17.72
N ASN A 204 -26.44 15.00 -18.98
CA ASN A 204 -25.56 15.20 -20.13
C ASN A 204 -25.98 16.36 -21.03
N GLU A 205 -25.15 17.39 -21.13
CA GLU A 205 -25.20 18.43 -22.17
C GLU A 205 -26.52 19.21 -22.39
N PRO A 206 -27.12 19.85 -21.37
CA PRO A 206 -28.13 20.86 -21.66
C PRO A 206 -27.51 22.06 -22.42
N ILE A 207 -28.26 22.65 -23.36
CA ILE A 207 -27.87 23.92 -24.00
C ILE A 207 -28.30 25.09 -23.12
N ARG A 208 -29.53 25.06 -22.61
CA ARG A 208 -30.13 26.13 -21.79
C ARG A 208 -30.84 25.55 -20.57
N CYS A 209 -30.75 26.26 -19.45
CA CYS A 209 -31.49 25.99 -18.24
C CYS A 209 -32.31 27.23 -17.86
N LEU A 210 -33.63 27.09 -17.81
CA LEU A 210 -34.57 28.14 -17.46
C LEU A 210 -35.01 28.01 -15.99
N ASP A 211 -35.33 29.13 -15.36
CA ASP A 211 -35.90 29.15 -14.02
C ASP A 211 -37.34 28.60 -13.99
N SER A 212 -37.95 28.53 -12.80
CA SER A 212 -39.30 27.98 -12.63
C SER A 212 -40.40 28.74 -13.39
N GLU A 213 -40.13 29.99 -13.80
CA GLU A 213 -41.03 30.82 -14.60
C GLU A 213 -40.74 30.73 -16.12
N GLY A 214 -39.74 29.95 -16.53
CA GLY A 214 -39.35 29.78 -17.93
C GLY A 214 -38.46 30.89 -18.47
N LYS A 215 -37.72 31.62 -17.61
CA LYS A 215 -36.80 32.70 -17.98
C LYS A 215 -35.34 32.30 -17.80
N ASP A 216 -34.44 32.96 -18.53
CA ASP A 216 -32.99 32.82 -18.28
C ASP A 216 -32.64 33.47 -16.94
N SER A 217 -31.96 32.73 -16.06
CA SER A 217 -31.53 33.21 -14.75
C SER A 217 -30.15 32.64 -14.39
N PRO A 218 -29.23 33.44 -13.79
CA PRO A 218 -27.97 32.92 -13.27
C PRO A 218 -28.14 31.84 -12.19
N ALA A 219 -29.27 31.80 -11.49
CA ALA A 219 -29.56 30.78 -10.48
C ALA A 219 -30.17 29.49 -11.06
N ALA A 220 -30.63 29.49 -12.32
CA ALA A 220 -31.41 28.38 -12.88
C ALA A 220 -30.68 27.03 -12.80
N LEU A 221 -29.37 27.01 -13.09
CA LEU A 221 -28.56 25.80 -12.99
C LEU A 221 -28.46 25.26 -11.56
N HIS A 222 -28.26 26.14 -10.58
CA HIS A 222 -28.27 25.78 -9.17
C HIS A 222 -29.64 25.21 -8.77
N ASP A 223 -30.71 25.95 -9.05
CA ASP A 223 -32.07 25.57 -8.65
C ASP A 223 -32.56 24.30 -9.36
N PHE A 224 -31.97 23.98 -10.52
CA PHE A 224 -32.24 22.74 -11.23
C PHE A 224 -31.50 21.54 -10.61
N PHE A 225 -30.21 21.67 -10.31
CA PHE A 225 -29.38 20.54 -9.86
C PHE A 225 -29.34 20.35 -8.33
N GLN A 226 -29.52 21.40 -7.53
CA GLN A 226 -29.48 21.29 -6.06
C GLN A 226 -30.53 20.31 -5.52
N PRO A 227 -31.80 20.29 -5.98
CA PRO A 227 -32.78 19.30 -5.50
C PRO A 227 -32.39 17.85 -5.83
N ILE A 228 -31.65 17.62 -6.91
CA ILE A 228 -31.12 16.30 -7.29
C ILE A 228 -30.00 15.91 -6.33
N VAL A 229 -29.07 16.82 -6.05
CA VAL A 229 -27.99 16.64 -5.07
C VAL A 229 -28.56 16.33 -3.69
N ASP A 230 -29.52 17.13 -3.22
CA ASP A 230 -30.18 16.94 -1.93
C ASP A 230 -30.83 15.57 -1.83
N LYS A 231 -31.49 15.12 -2.91
CA LYS A 231 -32.11 13.80 -2.96
C LYS A 231 -31.07 12.67 -2.85
N ILE A 232 -29.97 12.77 -3.59
CA ILE A 232 -28.88 11.78 -3.53
C ILE A 232 -28.26 11.73 -2.11
N ARG A 233 -28.05 12.90 -1.49
CA ARG A 233 -27.49 12.99 -0.13
C ARG A 233 -28.48 12.49 0.93
N ALA A 234 -29.77 12.73 0.77
CA ALA A 234 -30.82 12.19 1.65
C ALA A 234 -30.85 10.65 1.65
N ASN A 235 -30.45 10.01 0.55
CA ASN A 235 -30.34 8.56 0.45
C ASN A 235 -29.05 8.00 1.09
N GLY A 236 -28.15 8.87 1.60
CA GLY A 236 -26.91 8.50 2.26
C GLY A 236 -25.73 8.23 1.33
N TYR A 237 -25.86 8.55 0.03
CA TYR A 237 -24.76 8.39 -0.92
C TYR A 237 -23.72 9.50 -0.73
N THR A 238 -22.49 9.13 -0.38
CA THR A 238 -21.41 10.08 -0.04
C THR A 238 -20.43 10.31 -1.18
N GLY A 239 -20.64 9.69 -2.34
CA GLY A 239 -19.68 9.73 -3.45
C GLY A 239 -19.65 11.06 -4.20
N VAL A 240 -18.67 11.18 -5.10
CA VAL A 240 -18.49 12.36 -5.93
C VAL A 240 -19.66 12.51 -6.88
N LEU A 241 -20.19 13.74 -6.96
CA LEU A 241 -21.22 14.13 -7.93
C LEU A 241 -20.61 15.08 -8.94
N TRP A 242 -20.77 14.76 -10.21
CA TRP A 242 -20.31 15.58 -11.33
C TRP A 242 -21.49 16.37 -11.90
N ILE A 243 -21.48 17.67 -11.66
CA ILE A 243 -22.55 18.60 -12.04
C ILE A 243 -22.27 19.14 -13.44
N PRO A 244 -23.21 19.03 -14.39
CA PRO A 244 -22.99 19.54 -15.74
C PRO A 244 -23.29 21.05 -15.83
N GLY A 245 -22.65 21.71 -16.79
CA GLY A 245 -22.94 23.09 -17.18
C GLY A 245 -23.94 23.22 -18.33
N THR A 246 -24.09 24.43 -18.87
CA THR A 246 -24.89 24.71 -20.08
C THR A 246 -24.02 24.84 -21.33
N GLY A 247 -24.64 25.11 -22.48
CA GLY A 247 -23.93 25.27 -23.76
C GLY A 247 -23.19 24.00 -24.13
N TYR A 248 -23.85 22.84 -24.00
CA TYR A 248 -23.22 21.52 -24.14
C TYR A 248 -22.08 21.33 -23.14
N GLN A 249 -22.32 21.64 -21.86
CA GLN A 249 -21.30 21.53 -20.82
C GLN A 249 -20.02 22.36 -21.09
N SER A 250 -20.14 23.53 -21.72
CA SER A 250 -19.03 24.48 -21.91
C SER A 250 -19.14 25.77 -21.11
N ARG A 251 -20.25 25.99 -20.39
CA ARG A 251 -20.53 27.22 -19.63
C ARG A 251 -20.91 26.94 -18.18
N TYR A 252 -20.12 27.47 -17.24
CA TYR A 252 -20.20 27.26 -15.80
C TYR A 252 -20.17 28.57 -15.00
N GLU A 253 -20.23 29.72 -15.65
CA GLU A 253 -20.08 31.03 -14.99
C GLU A 253 -21.15 31.27 -13.91
N SER A 254 -22.33 30.68 -14.06
CA SER A 254 -23.40 30.74 -13.05
C SER A 254 -22.96 30.15 -11.71
N PHE A 255 -22.24 29.02 -11.72
CA PHE A 255 -21.81 28.32 -10.50
C PHE A 255 -20.78 29.10 -9.69
N ALA A 256 -20.07 30.06 -10.29
CA ALA A 256 -19.19 30.96 -9.55
C ALA A 256 -19.97 31.91 -8.61
N THR A 257 -21.24 32.18 -8.91
CA THR A 257 -22.11 33.06 -8.09
C THR A 257 -23.22 32.31 -7.36
N HIS A 258 -23.61 31.14 -7.88
CA HIS A 258 -24.63 30.25 -7.31
C HIS A 258 -24.07 28.81 -7.28
N PRO A 259 -23.09 28.53 -6.41
CA PRO A 259 -22.45 27.21 -6.35
C PRO A 259 -23.43 26.16 -5.81
N ILE A 260 -23.27 24.91 -6.24
CA ILE A 260 -23.95 23.78 -5.61
C ILE A 260 -23.44 23.61 -4.17
N GLU A 261 -24.37 23.54 -3.23
CA GLU A 261 -24.08 23.31 -1.82
C GLU A 261 -23.90 21.82 -1.52
N GLY A 262 -22.95 21.50 -0.64
CA GLY A 262 -22.68 20.14 -0.19
C GLY A 262 -21.19 19.80 -0.17
N TYR A 263 -20.89 18.50 -0.16
CA TYR A 263 -19.54 17.95 -0.19
C TYR A 263 -19.40 16.98 -1.37
N ASN A 264 -18.15 16.67 -1.75
CA ASN A 264 -17.84 15.79 -2.88
C ASN A 264 -18.50 16.24 -4.19
N ILE A 265 -18.38 17.52 -4.51
CA ILE A 265 -18.91 18.13 -5.74
C ILE A 265 -17.77 18.42 -6.71
N GLY A 266 -17.89 17.91 -7.93
CA GLY A 266 -17.07 18.26 -9.10
C GLY A 266 -17.97 18.66 -10.27
N TYR A 267 -17.36 19.07 -11.39
CA TYR A 267 -18.12 19.49 -12.58
C TYR A 267 -17.74 18.66 -13.81
N ALA A 268 -18.76 18.13 -14.50
CA ALA A 268 -18.60 17.39 -15.76
C ALA A 268 -18.63 18.35 -16.93
N VAL A 269 -17.60 18.32 -17.79
CA VAL A 269 -17.32 19.28 -18.87
C VAL A 269 -17.14 18.52 -20.19
N HIS A 270 -17.58 19.11 -21.31
CA HIS A 270 -17.24 18.61 -22.65
C HIS A 270 -16.23 19.54 -23.31
N THR A 271 -15.37 18.98 -24.16
CA THR A 271 -14.35 19.76 -24.86
C THR A 271 -14.06 19.19 -26.22
N TYR A 272 -14.30 19.99 -27.26
CA TYR A 272 -14.02 19.63 -28.64
C TYR A 272 -13.30 20.77 -29.39
N PRO A 273 -12.61 20.48 -30.50
CA PRO A 273 -12.09 21.50 -31.39
C PRO A 273 -13.19 22.48 -31.82
N GLY A 274 -12.92 23.78 -31.69
CA GLY A 274 -13.86 24.88 -31.93
C GLY A 274 -14.49 25.44 -30.66
N TRP A 275 -14.36 24.74 -29.52
CA TRP A 275 -14.85 25.22 -28.23
C TRP A 275 -13.79 26.04 -27.51
N TYR A 276 -14.23 26.84 -26.54
CA TYR A 276 -13.37 27.73 -25.77
C TYR A 276 -12.50 28.66 -26.63
N GLY A 277 -12.94 28.97 -27.85
CA GLY A 277 -12.20 29.79 -28.80
C GLY A 277 -10.95 29.13 -29.38
N ALA A 278 -10.80 27.81 -29.22
CA ALA A 278 -9.63 27.07 -29.67
C ALA A 278 -9.99 25.98 -30.69
N ASP A 279 -9.33 26.00 -31.85
CA ASP A 279 -9.41 24.98 -32.88
C ASP A 279 -8.04 24.76 -33.53
N ASP A 280 -7.97 23.91 -34.55
CA ASP A 280 -6.72 23.58 -35.23
C ASP A 280 -6.06 24.75 -35.98
N LYS A 281 -6.81 25.85 -36.21
CA LYS A 281 -6.31 27.10 -36.81
C LYS A 281 -5.99 28.15 -35.73
N HIS A 282 -6.59 28.03 -34.55
CA HIS A 282 -6.46 28.95 -33.42
C HIS A 282 -6.14 28.16 -32.14
N CYS A 283 -4.90 27.64 -32.02
CA CYS A 283 -4.49 26.74 -30.94
C CYS A 283 -3.37 27.33 -30.04
N ASN A 284 -3.48 28.61 -29.69
CA ASN A 284 -2.56 29.21 -28.72
C ASN A 284 -2.88 28.68 -27.30
N GLU A 285 -1.85 28.19 -26.61
CA GLU A 285 -1.96 27.55 -25.28
C GLU A 285 -2.49 28.53 -24.22
N GLU A 286 -1.92 29.74 -24.16
CA GLU A 286 -2.30 30.76 -23.17
C GLU A 286 -3.72 31.28 -23.38
N ASP A 287 -4.10 31.51 -24.64
CA ASP A 287 -5.46 31.92 -24.99
C ASP A 287 -6.47 30.84 -24.63
N PHE A 288 -6.17 29.56 -24.89
CA PHE A 288 -7.06 28.46 -24.51
C PHE A 288 -7.19 28.37 -22.98
N ILE A 289 -6.08 28.41 -22.22
CA ILE A 289 -6.10 28.42 -20.75
C ILE A 289 -6.98 29.56 -20.21
N LYS A 290 -6.85 30.75 -20.80
CA LYS A 290 -7.62 31.94 -20.40
C LYS A 290 -9.11 31.81 -20.74
N GLN A 291 -9.46 31.36 -21.94
CA GLN A 291 -10.86 31.19 -22.34
C GLN A 291 -11.52 30.05 -21.58
N TRP A 292 -10.76 29.01 -21.24
CA TRP A 292 -11.19 27.94 -20.34
C TRP A 292 -11.54 28.48 -18.97
N GLY A 293 -10.61 29.15 -18.29
CA GLY A 293 -10.85 29.68 -16.93
C GLY A 293 -12.00 30.70 -16.88
N LYS A 294 -12.25 31.42 -17.99
CA LYS A 294 -13.41 32.32 -18.10
C LYS A 294 -14.75 31.57 -18.14
N GLN A 295 -14.82 30.47 -18.90
CA GLN A 295 -16.07 29.74 -19.13
C GLN A 295 -16.29 28.60 -18.12
N VAL A 296 -15.22 28.10 -17.52
CA VAL A 296 -15.19 27.06 -16.49
C VAL A 296 -14.50 27.59 -15.22
N PRO A 297 -14.97 28.70 -14.61
CA PRO A 297 -14.29 29.31 -13.46
C PRO A 297 -14.25 28.40 -12.21
N VAL A 298 -15.14 27.40 -12.16
CA VAL A 298 -15.17 26.39 -11.10
C VAL A 298 -13.92 25.49 -11.04
N VAL A 299 -13.07 25.50 -12.07
CA VAL A 299 -11.79 24.76 -12.07
C VAL A 299 -10.85 25.21 -10.95
N ASP A 300 -10.98 26.44 -10.45
CA ASP A 300 -10.15 26.96 -9.36
C ASP A 300 -10.66 26.55 -7.98
N SER A 301 -11.90 26.08 -7.87
CA SER A 301 -12.52 25.69 -6.60
C SER A 301 -12.83 24.20 -6.49
N ASN A 302 -13.01 23.49 -7.61
CA ASN A 302 -13.49 22.12 -7.66
C ASN A 302 -12.74 21.30 -8.73
N PRO A 303 -12.70 19.96 -8.58
CA PRO A 303 -12.17 19.08 -9.62
C PRO A 303 -13.09 19.06 -10.84
N ILE A 304 -12.48 18.88 -12.01
CA ILE A 304 -13.17 18.82 -13.29
C ILE A 304 -13.04 17.42 -13.87
N LEU A 305 -14.13 16.91 -14.42
CA LEU A 305 -14.12 15.74 -15.30
C LEU A 305 -14.50 16.18 -16.70
N ILE A 306 -13.56 16.13 -17.64
CA ILE A 306 -13.91 16.18 -19.06
C ILE A 306 -14.52 14.83 -19.39
N SER A 307 -15.86 14.76 -19.35
CA SER A 307 -16.64 13.53 -19.48
C SER A 307 -16.73 13.03 -20.92
N GLU A 308 -16.38 13.87 -21.89
CA GLU A 308 -16.36 13.50 -23.30
C GLU A 308 -15.43 14.41 -24.12
N THR A 309 -14.56 13.79 -24.90
CA THR A 309 -13.69 14.45 -25.88
C THR A 309 -13.13 13.43 -26.86
N ASP A 310 -12.89 13.85 -28.10
CA ASP A 310 -12.07 13.10 -29.05
C ASP A 310 -11.56 14.06 -30.14
N TRP A 311 -10.55 13.60 -30.87
CA TRP A 311 -10.11 14.28 -32.08
C TRP A 311 -9.34 13.36 -33.01
N SER A 312 -9.45 13.64 -34.29
CA SER A 312 -8.55 13.10 -35.33
C SER A 312 -8.44 14.08 -36.49
N PRO A 313 -7.32 14.09 -37.23
CA PRO A 313 -7.13 15.00 -38.34
C PRO A 313 -8.01 14.61 -39.53
N VAL A 314 -8.08 15.49 -40.52
CA VAL A 314 -8.72 15.15 -41.79
C VAL A 314 -8.00 13.98 -42.44
N LYS A 315 -8.72 12.88 -42.64
CA LYS A 315 -8.25 11.66 -43.29
C LYS A 315 -8.35 11.75 -44.81
N SER A 316 -9.47 12.28 -45.30
CA SER A 316 -9.72 12.43 -46.74
C SER A 316 -10.75 13.53 -47.03
N THR A 317 -10.73 14.04 -48.26
CA THR A 317 -11.77 14.93 -48.80
C THR A 317 -12.52 14.18 -49.88
N GLY A 318 -13.83 14.03 -49.70
CA GLY A 318 -14.68 13.36 -50.68
C GLY A 318 -14.86 14.16 -51.97
N PRO A 319 -15.35 13.52 -53.05
CA PRO A 319 -15.73 14.22 -54.29
C PRO A 319 -16.83 15.27 -54.11
N ASP A 320 -17.57 15.18 -53.00
CA ASP A 320 -18.58 16.14 -52.52
C ASP A 320 -17.97 17.37 -51.82
N GLY A 321 -16.64 17.46 -51.74
CA GLY A 321 -15.91 18.53 -51.06
C GLY A 321 -15.93 18.42 -49.54
N LYS A 322 -16.55 17.37 -48.96
CA LYS A 322 -16.62 17.19 -47.50
C LYS A 322 -15.38 16.48 -46.99
N THR A 323 -14.71 17.08 -46.02
CA THR A 323 -13.61 16.46 -45.27
C THR A 323 -14.16 15.44 -44.28
N ARG A 324 -13.52 14.28 -44.22
CA ARG A 324 -13.83 13.20 -43.26
C ARG A 324 -12.58 12.94 -42.43
N ASN A 325 -12.73 12.90 -41.12
CA ASN A 325 -11.69 12.50 -40.19
C ASN A 325 -11.73 10.97 -39.99
N PHE A 326 -11.14 10.44 -38.92
CA PHE A 326 -11.10 9.01 -38.65
C PHE A 326 -12.36 8.43 -38.00
N GLY A 327 -13.43 9.23 -37.86
CA GLY A 327 -14.69 8.82 -37.23
C GLY A 327 -14.92 9.40 -35.84
N THR A 328 -14.02 10.26 -35.36
CA THR A 328 -14.18 11.05 -34.13
C THR A 328 -15.16 12.21 -34.35
N TRP A 329 -15.74 12.77 -33.29
CA TRP A 329 -16.56 13.98 -33.38
C TRP A 329 -15.72 15.23 -33.66
N GLY A 330 -14.55 15.35 -33.03
CA GLY A 330 -13.60 16.43 -33.24
C GLY A 330 -12.74 16.24 -34.49
N THR A 331 -12.62 17.28 -35.33
CA THR A 331 -11.63 17.33 -36.42
C THR A 331 -10.47 18.25 -36.04
N ALA A 332 -9.36 17.68 -35.60
CA ALA A 332 -8.15 18.41 -35.18
C ALA A 332 -6.92 17.50 -35.10
N SER A 333 -5.75 18.11 -34.97
CA SER A 333 -4.44 17.47 -34.88
C SER A 333 -3.86 17.57 -33.47
N THR A 334 -3.28 16.47 -32.97
CA THR A 334 -2.55 16.47 -31.69
C THR A 334 -1.45 17.52 -31.66
N SER A 335 -0.70 17.69 -32.76
CA SER A 335 0.41 18.67 -32.82
C SER A 335 -0.03 20.14 -32.69
N LYS A 336 -1.33 20.41 -32.79
CA LYS A 336 -1.93 21.75 -32.76
C LYS A 336 -2.91 21.86 -31.60
N TRP A 337 -4.21 21.63 -31.85
CA TRP A 337 -5.23 21.76 -30.83
C TRP A 337 -4.98 20.82 -29.65
N GLY A 338 -4.56 19.57 -29.90
CA GLY A 338 -4.28 18.62 -28.82
C GLY A 338 -3.17 19.09 -27.87
N LYS A 339 -2.13 19.74 -28.39
CA LYS A 339 -1.06 20.33 -27.57
C LYS A 339 -1.60 21.45 -26.67
N ALA A 340 -2.43 22.33 -27.23
CA ALA A 340 -3.07 23.40 -26.46
C ALA A 340 -4.06 22.87 -25.43
N PHE A 341 -4.82 21.83 -25.79
CA PHE A 341 -5.69 21.11 -24.87
C PHE A 341 -4.89 20.49 -23.70
N LYS A 342 -3.78 19.81 -23.99
CA LYS A 342 -2.91 19.26 -22.95
C LYS A 342 -2.35 20.34 -22.03
N ALA A 343 -2.01 21.53 -22.56
CA ALA A 343 -1.54 22.65 -21.75
C ALA A 343 -2.60 23.12 -20.73
N VAL A 344 -3.90 23.06 -21.07
CA VAL A 344 -4.99 23.31 -20.12
C VAL A 344 -4.97 22.27 -18.99
N LEU A 345 -4.87 20.98 -19.33
CA LEU A 345 -4.81 19.90 -18.33
C LEU A 345 -3.63 20.09 -17.37
N ASP A 346 -2.45 20.36 -17.92
CA ASP A 346 -1.21 20.51 -17.16
C ASP A 346 -1.20 21.79 -16.30
N HIS A 347 -1.79 22.89 -16.79
CA HIS A 347 -1.85 24.16 -16.07
C HIS A 347 -2.71 24.07 -14.80
N TYR A 348 -3.90 23.50 -14.91
CA TYR A 348 -4.84 23.43 -13.78
C TYR A 348 -4.57 22.22 -12.87
N GLY A 349 -4.05 21.12 -13.41
CA GLY A 349 -3.59 19.96 -12.63
C GLY A 349 -4.67 19.18 -11.87
N ASN A 350 -5.95 19.52 -12.06
CA ASN A 350 -7.11 18.91 -11.39
C ASN A 350 -8.22 18.50 -12.38
N ILE A 351 -7.83 18.22 -13.62
CA ILE A 351 -8.74 17.88 -14.71
C ILE A 351 -8.56 16.40 -15.07
N SER A 352 -9.63 15.64 -14.88
CA SER A 352 -9.80 14.26 -15.33
C SER A 352 -10.35 14.23 -16.76
N VAL A 353 -10.09 13.19 -17.54
CA VAL A 353 -10.48 13.11 -18.96
C VAL A 353 -10.95 11.72 -19.36
N THR A 354 -12.10 11.62 -20.02
CA THR A 354 -12.54 10.42 -20.73
C THR A 354 -12.68 10.68 -22.22
N LEU A 355 -12.05 9.83 -23.04
CA LEU A 355 -12.34 9.82 -24.48
C LEU A 355 -13.76 9.31 -24.77
N THR A 356 -14.36 9.75 -25.86
CA THR A 356 -15.75 9.43 -26.25
C THR A 356 -16.04 7.93 -26.43
N GLY A 357 -15.02 7.11 -26.65
CA GLY A 357 -15.21 5.67 -26.80
C GLY A 357 -13.94 4.88 -26.56
N VAL A 358 -14.09 3.60 -26.21
CA VAL A 358 -12.96 2.65 -26.20
C VAL A 358 -12.30 2.58 -27.59
N ALA A 359 -13.09 2.68 -28.66
CA ALA A 359 -12.62 2.68 -30.03
C ALA A 359 -11.81 3.94 -30.42
N ASP A 360 -11.89 5.01 -29.63
CA ASP A 360 -11.06 6.22 -29.79
C ASP A 360 -9.73 6.11 -29.03
N TYR A 361 -9.56 5.07 -28.20
CA TYR A 361 -8.34 4.82 -27.43
C TYR A 361 -7.55 3.63 -27.98
N ILE A 362 -8.18 2.46 -28.14
CA ILE A 362 -7.53 1.22 -28.60
C ILE A 362 -8.17 0.65 -29.86
N ASP A 363 -7.38 -0.09 -30.63
CA ASP A 363 -7.92 -0.99 -31.66
C ASP A 363 -8.50 -2.25 -31.00
N ILE A 364 -9.82 -2.22 -30.81
CA ILE A 364 -10.60 -3.29 -30.18
C ILE A 364 -10.45 -4.61 -30.94
N ASP A 365 -10.47 -4.59 -32.28
CA ASP A 365 -10.48 -5.82 -33.06
C ASP A 365 -9.11 -6.49 -33.04
N THR A 366 -8.04 -5.71 -33.11
CA THR A 366 -6.67 -6.20 -32.89
C THR A 366 -6.53 -6.85 -31.51
N PHE A 367 -7.08 -6.22 -30.47
CA PHE A 367 -7.05 -6.82 -29.13
C PHE A 367 -7.88 -8.12 -29.04
N LEU A 368 -9.12 -8.12 -29.53
CA LEU A 368 -10.00 -9.29 -29.42
C LEU A 368 -9.43 -10.51 -30.16
N VAL A 369 -8.80 -10.31 -31.32
CA VAL A 369 -8.23 -11.39 -32.15
C VAL A 369 -6.82 -11.80 -31.70
N HIS A 370 -5.95 -10.82 -31.44
CA HIS A 370 -4.52 -11.07 -31.23
C HIS A 370 -4.05 -10.89 -29.78
N LYS A 371 -4.91 -10.43 -28.89
CA LYS A 371 -4.58 -10.05 -27.50
C LYS A 371 -3.46 -9.02 -27.40
N LYS A 372 -3.31 -8.21 -28.46
CA LYS A 372 -2.36 -7.12 -28.54
C LYS A 372 -3.10 -5.80 -28.35
N VAL A 373 -2.69 -5.03 -27.35
CA VAL A 373 -3.24 -3.68 -27.14
C VAL A 373 -2.39 -2.72 -27.95
N VAL A 374 -3.04 -1.97 -28.85
CA VAL A 374 -2.41 -0.91 -29.63
C VAL A 374 -3.35 0.28 -29.70
N PRO A 375 -2.84 1.51 -29.82
CA PRO A 375 -3.69 2.67 -29.98
C PRO A 375 -4.57 2.54 -31.22
N ALA A 376 -5.79 3.07 -31.15
CA ALA A 376 -6.69 3.16 -32.29
C ALA A 376 -6.10 3.99 -33.44
N PHE A 377 -6.82 4.03 -34.57
CA PHE A 377 -6.43 4.80 -35.77
C PHE A 377 -5.04 4.44 -36.34
N GLY A 378 -4.60 3.19 -36.12
CA GLY A 378 -3.28 2.73 -36.57
C GLY A 378 -2.11 3.33 -35.79
N GLY A 379 -2.36 3.95 -34.63
CA GLY A 379 -1.34 4.60 -33.84
C GLY A 379 -0.83 5.92 -34.43
N ASP A 380 -1.63 6.59 -35.26
CA ASP A 380 -1.31 7.91 -35.80
C ASP A 380 -1.09 8.92 -34.64
N PRO A 381 0.09 9.56 -34.54
CA PRO A 381 0.39 10.52 -33.47
C PRO A 381 -0.51 11.75 -33.48
N GLU A 382 -1.16 12.07 -34.60
CA GLU A 382 -2.07 13.22 -34.71
C GLU A 382 -3.49 12.93 -34.21
N CYS A 383 -3.82 11.67 -33.89
CA CYS A 383 -5.10 11.27 -33.32
C CYS A 383 -5.06 11.23 -31.78
N CYS A 384 -6.23 11.39 -31.17
CA CYS A 384 -6.41 11.29 -29.72
C CYS A 384 -5.91 9.98 -29.11
N ALA A 385 -6.11 8.86 -29.80
CA ALA A 385 -5.70 7.53 -29.34
C ALA A 385 -4.23 7.47 -28.91
N LYS A 386 -3.31 7.82 -29.83
CA LYS A 386 -1.87 7.75 -29.57
C LYS A 386 -1.44 8.80 -28.54
N ALA A 387 -2.00 10.01 -28.63
CA ALA A 387 -1.73 11.09 -27.69
C ALA A 387 -2.08 10.69 -26.25
N CYS A 388 -3.31 10.20 -26.04
CA CYS A 388 -3.79 9.79 -24.72
C CYS A 388 -3.09 8.52 -24.22
N PHE A 389 -2.66 7.61 -25.10
CA PHE A 389 -1.80 6.49 -24.72
C PHE A 389 -0.55 6.96 -23.97
N ASP A 390 0.11 7.97 -24.52
CA ASP A 390 1.33 8.53 -23.94
C ASP A 390 1.02 9.38 -22.70
N TRP A 391 0.02 10.26 -22.79
CA TRP A 391 -0.31 11.18 -21.70
C TRP A 391 -0.82 10.45 -20.46
N TYR A 392 -1.66 9.42 -20.63
CA TYR A 392 -2.19 8.68 -19.49
C TYR A 392 -1.08 7.90 -18.78
N ALA A 393 -0.11 7.36 -19.53
CA ALA A 393 1.09 6.75 -18.96
C ALA A 393 1.92 7.74 -18.13
N ASP A 394 2.01 9.01 -18.57
CA ASP A 394 2.71 10.05 -17.84
C ASP A 394 1.94 10.51 -16.59
N TYR A 395 0.63 10.73 -16.70
CA TYR A 395 -0.19 11.10 -15.55
C TYR A 395 -0.28 9.99 -14.50
N ALA A 396 -0.26 8.72 -14.91
CA ALA A 396 -0.23 7.58 -14.01
C ALA A 396 1.03 7.50 -13.13
N LYS A 397 2.09 8.26 -13.45
CA LYS A 397 3.31 8.33 -12.62
C LYS A 397 3.23 9.35 -11.49
N VAL A 398 2.28 10.29 -11.55
CA VAL A 398 2.22 11.44 -10.63
C VAL A 398 0.88 11.57 -9.90
N ASN A 399 -0.22 11.09 -10.48
CA ASN A 399 -1.58 11.23 -9.95
C ASN A 399 -2.25 9.87 -9.68
N ARG A 400 -1.51 8.88 -9.16
CA ARG A 400 -1.99 7.51 -8.92
C ARG A 400 -2.65 7.39 -7.53
N PRO A 401 -3.85 6.78 -7.44
CA PRO A 401 -4.48 6.49 -6.16
C PRO A 401 -3.70 5.45 -5.34
N GLN A 402 -3.47 5.73 -4.05
CA GLN A 402 -2.81 4.83 -3.11
C GLN A 402 -3.81 3.96 -2.33
N PRO A 403 -3.66 2.62 -2.29
CA PRO A 403 -4.65 1.71 -1.67
C PRO A 403 -4.94 2.01 -0.19
N ASP A 404 -6.21 1.89 0.22
CA ASP A 404 -6.67 2.19 1.59
C ASP A 404 -6.17 1.13 2.59
N PHE A 405 -5.01 1.38 3.19
CA PHE A 405 -4.52 0.55 4.29
C PHE A 405 -5.16 0.94 5.63
N LYS A 406 -6.22 0.20 6.04
CA LYS A 406 -7.07 0.40 7.22
C LYS A 406 -6.49 -0.09 8.55
N TYR A 407 -5.56 -1.05 8.58
CA TYR A 407 -5.03 -1.63 9.83
C TYR A 407 -3.61 -1.15 10.10
N ARG A 408 -3.49 -0.09 10.91
CA ARG A 408 -2.21 0.48 11.34
C ARG A 408 -2.09 0.41 12.85
N ARG A 409 -0.90 0.08 13.34
CA ARG A 409 -0.62 0.01 14.77
C ARG A 409 0.29 1.13 15.24
N THR A 410 -0.06 1.71 16.37
CA THR A 410 0.76 2.62 17.16
C THR A 410 0.52 2.34 18.64
N ALA A 411 1.52 2.62 19.49
CA ALA A 411 1.35 2.59 20.94
C ALA A 411 0.61 3.84 21.47
N ASP A 412 0.47 4.89 20.65
CA ASP A 412 -0.21 6.13 21.04
C ASP A 412 -1.73 5.96 21.06
N ASN A 413 -2.33 6.10 22.24
CA ASN A 413 -3.77 5.96 22.45
C ASN A 413 -4.55 7.19 21.94
N GLY A 414 -3.91 8.34 21.74
CA GLY A 414 -4.51 9.59 21.23
C GLY A 414 -5.17 10.46 22.28
N ASP A 415 -5.04 10.08 23.55
CA ASP A 415 -5.61 10.76 24.73
C ASP A 415 -4.50 11.29 25.67
N GLY A 416 -3.26 11.41 25.18
CA GLY A 416 -2.08 11.78 25.97
C GLY A 416 -1.41 10.61 26.71
N THR A 417 -1.84 9.38 26.44
CA THR A 417 -1.26 8.14 26.99
C THR A 417 -0.73 7.22 25.89
N PHE A 418 0.06 6.22 26.29
CA PHE A 418 0.52 5.14 25.42
C PHE A 418 0.40 3.79 26.11
N THR A 419 0.45 2.71 25.31
CA THR A 419 0.35 1.33 25.81
C THR A 419 1.53 0.49 25.33
N ASN A 420 2.24 -0.16 26.27
CA ASN A 420 3.28 -1.13 25.94
C ASN A 420 2.68 -2.45 25.41
N PRO A 421 3.37 -3.16 24.50
CA PRO A 421 4.70 -2.86 23.93
C PRO A 421 4.71 -1.69 22.95
N LEU A 422 5.74 -0.84 23.06
CA LEU A 422 5.96 0.35 22.25
C LEU A 422 5.90 0.06 20.75
N ILE A 423 6.60 -0.99 20.33
CA ILE A 423 6.53 -1.57 18.98
C ILE A 423 6.48 -3.08 19.19
N ASN A 424 5.37 -3.72 18.82
CA ASN A 424 5.32 -5.20 18.86
C ASN A 424 5.59 -5.81 17.49
N ALA A 425 6.87 -5.75 17.19
CA ALA A 425 7.60 -6.37 16.09
C ALA A 425 9.06 -6.51 16.56
N ASP A 426 9.83 -7.40 15.93
CA ASP A 426 11.23 -7.70 16.32
C ASP A 426 12.18 -6.50 16.12
N PHE A 427 12.37 -5.70 17.16
CA PHE A 427 13.34 -4.60 17.25
C PHE A 427 14.25 -4.82 18.47
N PRO A 428 15.16 -5.81 18.39
CA PRO A 428 16.06 -6.15 19.49
C PRO A 428 17.21 -5.17 19.71
N ASP A 429 17.85 -5.33 20.86
CA ASP A 429 19.07 -4.67 21.30
C ASP A 429 19.01 -3.13 21.10
N PRO A 430 17.97 -2.45 21.63
CA PRO A 430 17.76 -1.03 21.35
C PRO A 430 18.79 -0.17 22.09
N ASP A 431 19.57 0.64 21.37
CA ASP A 431 20.31 1.75 21.98
C ASP A 431 19.69 3.08 21.56
N ILE A 432 19.49 3.97 22.53
CA ILE A 432 18.74 5.21 22.37
C ILE A 432 19.56 6.42 22.76
N ILE A 433 19.48 7.47 21.95
CA ILE A 433 20.05 8.79 22.24
C ILE A 433 19.04 9.90 21.93
N ARG A 434 19.25 11.07 22.53
CA ARG A 434 18.59 12.32 22.18
C ARG A 434 19.61 13.30 21.60
N VAL A 435 19.29 13.89 20.45
CA VAL A 435 20.07 14.98 19.83
C VAL A 435 19.12 16.16 19.61
N GLY A 436 19.33 17.24 20.36
CA GLY A 436 18.38 18.35 20.40
C GLY A 436 17.00 17.90 20.87
N ASP A 437 16.00 18.04 19.99
CA ASP A 437 14.59 17.71 20.22
C ASP A 437 14.19 16.33 19.65
N THR A 438 15.14 15.54 19.15
CA THR A 438 14.86 14.29 18.43
C THR A 438 15.54 13.11 19.10
N TYR A 439 14.80 12.01 19.22
CA TYR A 439 15.27 10.73 19.72
C TYR A 439 15.59 9.79 18.57
N TYR A 440 16.68 9.05 18.70
CA TYR A 440 17.09 8.02 17.73
C TYR A 440 17.30 6.71 18.46
N MET A 441 16.76 5.63 17.91
CA MET A 441 16.91 4.27 18.43
C MET A 441 17.44 3.35 17.32
N VAL A 442 18.60 2.74 17.54
CA VAL A 442 19.13 1.67 16.67
C VAL A 442 18.60 0.31 17.12
N SER A 443 18.47 -0.64 16.20
CA SER A 443 18.13 -2.03 16.50
C SER A 443 18.95 -3.01 15.67
N THR A 444 19.24 -4.17 16.26
CA THR A 444 19.95 -5.29 15.64
C THR A 444 19.19 -5.92 14.46
N THR A 445 19.90 -6.21 13.37
CA THR A 445 19.33 -6.83 12.16
C THR A 445 20.06 -8.09 11.69
N MET A 446 21.14 -8.51 12.35
CA MET A 446 21.86 -9.74 12.03
C MET A 446 22.32 -9.77 10.55
N PHE A 447 21.79 -10.71 9.76
CA PHE A 447 22.11 -10.95 8.34
C PHE A 447 21.09 -10.29 7.38
N TYR A 448 20.17 -9.47 7.88
CA TYR A 448 19.22 -8.72 7.04
C TYR A 448 19.83 -7.39 6.57
N PHE A 449 19.76 -7.13 5.26
CA PHE A 449 20.32 -5.92 4.64
C PHE A 449 19.30 -5.16 3.77
N PRO A 450 19.32 -3.81 3.76
CA PRO A 450 20.15 -2.94 4.58
C PRO A 450 19.79 -3.09 6.07
N GLY A 451 20.79 -3.03 6.95
CA GLY A 451 20.74 -3.40 8.36
C GLY A 451 20.98 -2.25 9.33
N ALA A 452 21.13 -2.58 10.61
CA ALA A 452 21.30 -1.65 11.73
C ALA A 452 20.20 -0.57 11.79
N THR A 453 18.94 -0.99 11.64
CA THR A 453 17.77 -0.11 11.50
C THR A 453 17.74 0.98 12.58
N ILE A 454 17.68 2.25 12.16
CA ILE A 454 17.51 3.41 13.04
C ILE A 454 16.08 3.93 12.89
N LEU A 455 15.37 4.05 14.01
CA LEU A 455 14.10 4.76 14.13
C LEU A 455 14.33 6.14 14.75
N LYS A 456 13.43 7.08 14.44
CA LYS A 456 13.40 8.42 15.03
C LYS A 456 12.03 8.73 15.65
N SER A 457 12.04 9.51 16.72
CA SER A 457 10.83 10.00 17.38
C SER A 457 11.04 11.41 17.93
N LYS A 458 9.93 12.13 18.17
CA LYS A 458 9.91 13.42 18.88
C LYS A 458 9.39 13.30 20.32
N ASP A 459 8.79 12.17 20.68
CA ASP A 459 8.10 11.99 21.97
C ASP A 459 8.31 10.60 22.60
N LEU A 460 9.28 9.84 22.09
CA LEU A 460 9.60 8.44 22.46
C LEU A 460 8.49 7.41 22.18
N VAL A 461 7.32 7.83 21.70
CA VAL A 461 6.16 6.95 21.47
C VAL A 461 5.85 6.80 19.99
N ASN A 462 5.84 7.91 19.26
CA ASN A 462 5.54 7.96 17.85
C ASN A 462 6.85 7.83 17.05
N TRP A 463 7.10 6.62 16.56
CA TRP A 463 8.31 6.27 15.82
C TRP A 463 8.09 6.24 14.31
N ALA A 464 9.12 6.68 13.57
CA ALA A 464 9.24 6.53 12.13
C ALA A 464 10.62 5.96 11.78
N TYR A 465 10.75 5.28 10.64
CA TYR A 465 12.06 4.92 10.11
C TYR A 465 12.91 6.18 9.87
N CYS A 466 14.17 6.14 10.27
CA CYS A 466 15.16 7.16 9.97
C CYS A 466 16.07 6.70 8.83
N SER A 467 16.69 5.53 8.98
CA SER A 467 17.58 4.93 7.98
C SER A 467 17.88 3.45 8.31
N ASN A 468 18.44 2.75 7.33
CA ASN A 468 19.10 1.44 7.52
C ASN A 468 20.56 1.59 7.06
N PRO A 469 21.47 2.07 7.92
CA PRO A 469 22.79 2.56 7.53
C PRO A 469 23.75 1.47 7.07
N LEU A 470 23.56 0.22 7.50
CA LEU A 470 24.46 -0.87 7.15
C LEU A 470 24.03 -1.53 5.84
N LYS A 471 24.56 -1.06 4.71
CA LYS A 471 24.20 -1.60 3.38
C LYS A 471 24.65 -3.06 3.17
N GLN A 472 25.85 -3.39 3.65
CA GLN A 472 26.46 -4.73 3.60
C GLN A 472 27.66 -4.75 4.57
N ILE A 473 28.02 -5.91 5.11
CA ILE A 473 29.26 -6.10 5.89
C ILE A 473 30.41 -6.53 4.97
N SER A 474 30.18 -7.54 4.15
CA SER A 474 31.11 -8.02 3.12
C SER A 474 30.33 -8.58 1.92
N ASN A 475 31.05 -8.89 0.84
CA ASN A 475 30.50 -9.50 -0.38
C ASN A 475 30.93 -10.99 -0.52
N SER A 476 31.03 -11.70 0.60
CA SER A 476 31.47 -13.10 0.66
C SER A 476 30.38 -14.09 0.23
N ASP A 477 30.77 -15.34 -0.05
CA ASP A 477 29.81 -16.41 -0.37
C ASP A 477 28.75 -16.64 0.74
N PRO A 478 29.10 -16.68 2.05
CA PRO A 478 28.12 -16.73 3.13
C PRO A 478 27.11 -15.58 3.12
N PHE A 479 27.55 -14.32 2.99
CA PHE A 479 26.64 -13.17 2.97
C PHE A 479 25.84 -13.04 1.68
N ASN A 480 26.24 -13.74 0.62
CA ASN A 480 25.53 -13.76 -0.67
C ASN A 480 24.67 -15.02 -0.87
N LEU A 481 24.63 -15.95 0.10
CA LEU A 481 23.98 -17.27 -0.03
C LEU A 481 24.46 -18.04 -1.27
N VAL A 482 25.77 -18.05 -1.51
CA VAL A 482 26.38 -18.78 -2.63
C VAL A 482 26.83 -20.17 -2.19
N GLY A 483 26.48 -21.18 -2.98
CA GLY A 483 26.76 -22.58 -2.65
C GLY A 483 25.96 -23.05 -1.43
N GLU A 484 26.62 -23.71 -0.47
CA GLU A 484 25.99 -24.17 0.77
C GLU A 484 26.22 -23.23 1.96
N TYR A 485 26.86 -22.07 1.73
CA TYR A 485 27.21 -21.13 2.78
C TYR A 485 26.05 -20.20 3.13
N ASN A 486 25.98 -19.77 4.40
CA ASN A 486 25.05 -18.77 4.94
C ASN A 486 25.61 -18.15 6.23
N HIS A 487 25.02 -17.03 6.66
CA HIS A 487 25.31 -16.31 7.90
C HIS A 487 24.07 -16.16 8.80
N TYR A 488 23.18 -17.16 8.80
CA TYR A 488 22.08 -17.19 9.77
C TYR A 488 22.62 -17.18 11.20
N SER A 489 22.03 -16.39 12.12
CA SER A 489 22.53 -16.10 13.48
C SER A 489 23.92 -15.44 13.55
N LYS A 490 24.30 -14.73 12.48
CA LYS A 490 25.54 -13.94 12.33
C LYS A 490 25.20 -12.55 11.75
N GLY A 491 26.22 -11.77 11.41
CA GLY A 491 26.04 -10.39 10.93
C GLY A 491 26.07 -9.38 12.08
N GLN A 492 25.32 -8.28 11.99
CA GLN A 492 25.36 -7.20 12.98
C GLN A 492 24.65 -7.58 14.28
N TRP A 493 25.39 -7.63 15.40
CA TRP A 493 24.89 -7.85 16.77
C TRP A 493 24.74 -6.51 17.51
N ALA A 494 24.38 -6.53 18.80
CA ALA A 494 24.07 -5.36 19.63
C ALA A 494 24.97 -4.15 19.33
N ALA A 495 24.32 -3.02 19.08
CA ALA A 495 24.97 -1.79 18.64
C ALA A 495 24.96 -0.73 19.74
N SER A 496 25.99 0.14 19.73
CA SER A 496 26.02 1.36 20.52
C SER A 496 25.98 2.58 19.59
N LEU A 497 24.91 3.37 19.70
CA LEU A 497 24.68 4.62 18.98
C LEU A 497 25.01 5.81 19.88
N LYS A 498 25.85 6.73 19.42
CA LYS A 498 26.23 7.96 20.13
C LYS A 498 26.31 9.15 19.19
N TYR A 499 26.14 10.34 19.75
CA TYR A 499 26.34 11.60 19.05
C TYR A 499 27.39 12.43 19.78
N HIS A 500 28.39 12.91 19.05
CA HIS A 500 29.47 13.71 19.59
C HIS A 500 30.02 14.66 18.53
N ASN A 501 30.24 15.92 18.89
CA ASN A 501 30.84 16.95 18.04
C ASN A 501 30.29 17.03 16.60
N GLY A 502 28.96 17.03 16.44
CA GLY A 502 28.33 17.16 15.12
C GLY A 502 28.17 15.85 14.35
N LYS A 503 28.60 14.70 14.90
CA LYS A 503 28.59 13.41 14.22
C LYS A 503 27.90 12.33 15.03
N PHE A 504 27.26 11.40 14.31
CA PHE A 504 26.72 10.15 14.84
C PHE A 504 27.75 9.04 14.65
N TYR A 505 27.83 8.17 15.65
CA TYR A 505 28.72 7.01 15.73
C TYR A 505 27.88 5.79 16.10
N LEU A 506 27.96 4.73 15.31
CA LEU A 506 27.25 3.48 15.54
C LEU A 506 28.28 2.35 15.54
N HIS A 507 28.63 1.87 16.72
CA HIS A 507 29.54 0.73 16.91
C HIS A 507 28.76 -0.57 16.98
N PHE A 508 29.28 -1.64 16.40
CA PHE A 508 28.79 -3.01 16.62
C PHE A 508 29.87 -4.04 16.33
N VAL A 509 29.66 -5.27 16.83
CA VAL A 509 30.44 -6.44 16.45
C VAL A 509 29.64 -7.32 15.50
N ALA A 510 30.31 -7.92 14.52
CA ALA A 510 29.77 -9.01 13.74
C ALA A 510 30.49 -10.33 14.05
N PHE A 511 29.74 -11.35 14.46
CA PHE A 511 30.33 -12.67 14.68
C PHE A 511 30.50 -13.42 13.38
N SER A 512 31.73 -13.81 13.10
CA SER A 512 32.03 -14.95 12.25
C SER A 512 33.34 -15.60 12.67
N LYS A 513 33.36 -16.94 12.73
CA LYS A 513 34.58 -17.76 12.91
C LYS A 513 34.85 -18.59 11.66
N ASP A 514 34.58 -18.02 10.49
CA ASP A 514 34.79 -18.66 9.22
C ASP A 514 36.14 -18.30 8.57
N LYS A 515 36.48 -19.03 7.51
CA LYS A 515 37.65 -18.77 6.66
C LYS A 515 37.54 -17.50 5.80
N PHE A 516 36.37 -16.87 5.76
CA PHE A 516 36.07 -15.70 4.94
C PHE A 516 36.37 -14.39 5.67
N ASN A 517 36.63 -14.43 6.99
CA ASN A 517 36.99 -13.28 7.82
C ASN A 517 35.92 -12.17 7.83
N ASP A 518 34.66 -12.60 7.76
CA ASP A 518 33.48 -11.75 7.69
C ASP A 518 33.12 -11.08 9.03
N GLY A 519 33.68 -11.58 10.12
CA GLY A 519 33.47 -11.06 11.47
C GLY A 519 34.45 -9.95 11.84
N GLY A 520 34.20 -9.31 12.97
CA GLY A 520 35.06 -8.29 13.54
C GLY A 520 34.27 -7.16 14.18
N ASP A 521 34.97 -6.07 14.43
CA ASP A 521 34.47 -4.87 15.08
C ASP A 521 34.28 -3.75 14.05
N PHE A 522 33.15 -3.05 14.09
CA PHE A 522 32.75 -2.08 13.07
C PHE A 522 32.23 -0.79 13.68
N LEU A 523 32.58 0.33 13.05
CA LEU A 523 32.11 1.66 13.38
C LEU A 523 31.51 2.32 12.14
N LEU A 524 30.26 2.75 12.23
CA LEU A 524 29.58 3.56 11.22
C LEU A 524 29.52 5.01 11.68
N THR A 525 29.79 5.95 10.78
CA THR A 525 29.76 7.38 11.09
C THR A 525 29.02 8.20 10.03
N THR A 526 28.34 9.26 10.48
CA THR A 526 27.70 10.27 9.62
C THR A 526 27.52 11.60 10.36
N ASP A 527 27.29 12.70 9.65
CA ASP A 527 26.83 13.97 10.22
C ASP A 527 25.29 14.11 10.23
N ASP A 528 24.59 13.27 9.47
CA ASP A 528 23.14 13.28 9.34
C ASP A 528 22.60 11.83 9.31
N PRO A 529 21.86 11.39 10.33
CA PRO A 529 21.48 9.99 10.50
C PRO A 529 20.50 9.51 9.42
N ALA A 530 19.89 10.40 8.65
CA ALA A 530 19.02 10.08 7.52
C ALA A 530 19.76 9.96 6.18
N LYS A 531 21.06 10.29 6.13
CA LYS A 531 21.89 10.23 4.92
C LYS A 531 22.80 8.99 4.92
N GLU A 532 23.81 9.03 4.07
CA GLU A 532 24.82 8.00 3.93
C GLU A 532 25.73 7.90 5.16
N TRP A 533 26.16 6.68 5.46
CA TRP A 533 27.06 6.36 6.56
C TRP A 533 28.35 5.77 6.02
N THR A 534 29.48 6.12 6.64
CA THR A 534 30.78 5.54 6.34
C THR A 534 31.09 4.43 7.32
N MET A 535 31.43 3.23 6.83
CA MET A 535 31.80 2.09 7.67
C MET A 535 33.32 1.93 7.74
N GLN A 536 33.83 1.70 8.96
CA GLN A 536 35.22 1.36 9.27
C GLN A 536 35.26 0.04 10.04
N LYS A 537 36.17 -0.88 9.67
CA LYS A 537 36.49 -2.05 10.48
C LYS A 537 37.61 -1.68 11.47
N LEU A 538 37.42 -1.99 12.75
CA LEU A 538 38.37 -1.70 13.82
C LEU A 538 39.28 -2.91 14.11
N ASP A 539 40.43 -2.66 14.73
CA ASP A 539 41.39 -3.69 15.14
C ASP A 539 40.96 -4.42 16.44
N GLY A 540 39.98 -3.85 17.17
CA GLY A 540 39.45 -4.37 18.42
C GLY A 540 38.42 -5.49 18.24
N PHE A 541 37.86 -5.94 19.36
CA PHE A 541 36.69 -6.81 19.41
C PHE A 541 35.92 -6.53 20.70
N TYR A 542 35.05 -5.52 20.65
CA TYR A 542 34.33 -5.02 21.81
C TYR A 542 32.90 -5.59 21.79
N TYR A 543 32.73 -6.82 22.29
CA TYR A 543 31.43 -7.49 22.30
C TYR A 543 30.40 -6.75 23.15
N ASP A 544 29.17 -6.59 22.63
CA ASP A 544 28.03 -5.97 23.30
C ASP A 544 28.39 -4.66 24.00
N SER A 545 28.89 -3.72 23.19
CA SER A 545 29.59 -2.56 23.70
C SER A 545 28.68 -1.39 24.04
N GLY A 546 29.16 -0.53 24.94
CA GLY A 546 28.63 0.80 25.23
C GLY A 546 29.72 1.84 25.05
N LEU A 547 29.68 2.57 23.94
CA LEU A 547 30.60 3.67 23.64
C LEU A 547 30.25 4.92 24.46
N LEU A 548 31.24 5.61 25.00
CA LEU A 548 31.09 6.87 25.72
C LEU A 548 32.15 7.86 25.24
N PHE A 549 31.71 9.07 24.87
CA PHE A 549 32.59 10.23 24.72
C PHE A 549 32.46 11.09 25.97
N ASP A 550 33.57 11.36 26.65
CA ASP A 550 33.62 12.14 27.88
C ASP A 550 34.72 13.21 27.79
N GLY A 551 34.33 14.42 27.41
CA GLY A 551 35.28 15.46 27.01
C GLY A 551 36.05 15.04 25.75
N ASP A 552 37.39 15.05 25.84
CA ASP A 552 38.29 14.61 24.77
C ASP A 552 38.60 13.10 24.85
N GLU A 553 38.14 12.40 25.89
CA GLU A 553 38.42 10.99 26.12
C GLU A 553 37.29 10.10 25.58
N THR A 554 37.67 8.97 24.99
CA THR A 554 36.72 7.99 24.46
C THR A 554 36.89 6.67 25.21
N TYR A 555 35.77 6.11 25.70
CA TYR A 555 35.72 4.84 26.39
C TYR A 555 34.72 3.89 25.73
N ILE A 556 34.99 2.59 25.81
CA ILE A 556 34.06 1.55 25.39
C ILE A 556 33.97 0.49 26.50
N ALA A 557 32.79 0.32 27.09
CA ALA A 557 32.49 -0.80 27.98
C ALA A 557 32.10 -2.01 27.12
N HIS A 558 32.63 -3.20 27.41
CA HIS A 558 32.35 -4.40 26.58
C HIS A 558 32.62 -5.70 27.34
N GLY A 559 32.04 -6.81 26.84
CA GLY A 559 32.30 -8.15 27.35
C GLY A 559 31.04 -8.91 27.75
N ILE A 560 31.25 -10.17 28.17
CA ILE A 560 30.20 -11.06 28.68
C ILE A 560 30.69 -11.77 29.94
N GLY A 561 29.93 -11.65 31.04
CA GLY A 561 30.26 -12.19 32.37
C GLY A 561 31.37 -11.43 33.10
N ASP A 562 32.48 -11.17 32.40
CA ASP A 562 33.49 -10.18 32.76
C ASP A 562 33.30 -8.96 31.85
N ILE A 563 33.14 -7.77 32.44
CA ILE A 563 33.02 -6.51 31.70
C ILE A 563 34.33 -5.73 31.84
N PHE A 564 34.79 -5.23 30.70
CA PHE A 564 36.00 -4.44 30.54
C PHE A 564 35.63 -3.02 30.11
N ILE A 565 36.49 -2.06 30.48
CA ILE A 565 36.49 -0.75 29.85
C ILE A 565 37.81 -0.58 29.12
N THR A 566 37.72 -0.20 27.85
CA THR A 566 38.85 0.17 27.02
C THR A 566 38.79 1.66 26.72
N GLN A 567 39.84 2.41 27.03
CA GLN A 567 40.06 3.77 26.54
C GLN A 567 40.60 3.72 25.12
N LEU A 568 40.05 4.55 24.25
CA LEU A 568 40.36 4.60 22.82
C LEU A 568 41.02 5.93 22.45
N ASP A 569 41.90 5.91 21.45
CA ASP A 569 42.40 7.13 20.80
C ASP A 569 41.37 7.67 19.77
N ASP A 570 41.68 8.82 19.16
CA ASP A 570 40.83 9.47 18.14
C ASP A 570 40.56 8.60 16.90
N ASN A 571 41.35 7.53 16.70
CA ASN A 571 41.19 6.55 15.62
C ASN A 571 40.55 5.23 16.10
N PHE A 572 39.98 5.22 17.31
CA PHE A 572 39.33 4.08 17.95
C PHE A 572 40.28 2.90 18.24
N LYS A 573 41.58 3.16 18.44
CA LYS A 573 42.55 2.15 18.86
C LYS A 573 42.67 2.10 20.38
N ALA A 574 42.82 0.91 20.93
CA ALA A 574 42.98 0.70 22.37
C ALA A 574 44.25 1.38 22.91
N ILE A 575 44.07 2.28 23.88
CA ILE A 575 45.13 2.87 24.70
C ILE A 575 45.35 2.02 25.95
N LYS A 576 44.26 1.72 26.66
CA LYS A 576 44.27 1.04 27.95
C LYS A 576 43.00 0.21 28.12
N THR A 577 43.12 -1.02 28.61
CA THR A 577 41.98 -1.89 28.93
C THR A 577 42.08 -2.37 30.38
N GLU A 578 40.99 -2.25 31.12
CA GLU A 578 40.87 -2.77 32.49
C GLU A 578 39.61 -3.62 32.62
N LYS A 579 39.71 -4.70 33.40
CA LYS A 579 38.52 -5.44 33.82
C LYS A 579 37.89 -4.72 35.00
N VAL A 580 36.62 -4.34 34.88
CA VAL A 580 35.93 -3.49 35.87
C VAL A 580 34.82 -4.20 36.62
N ILE A 581 34.23 -5.25 36.05
CA ILE A 581 33.17 -6.08 36.67
C ILE A 581 33.49 -7.57 36.40
N SER A 582 33.24 -8.43 37.39
CA SER A 582 33.38 -9.89 37.25
C SER A 582 32.29 -10.60 38.06
N VAL A 583 31.26 -11.09 37.35
CA VAL A 583 30.03 -11.62 37.96
C VAL A 583 29.63 -13.00 37.43
N GLY A 584 30.26 -13.50 36.36
CA GLY A 584 30.16 -14.90 35.88
C GLY A 584 28.81 -15.37 35.32
N ASN A 585 27.75 -14.55 35.40
CA ASN A 585 26.37 -14.94 35.08
C ASN A 585 25.88 -14.46 33.70
N GLY A 586 26.76 -14.38 32.70
CA GLY A 586 26.38 -13.91 31.36
C GLY A 586 25.91 -12.45 31.35
N CYS A 587 26.53 -11.59 32.17
CA CYS A 587 26.28 -10.16 32.15
C CYS A 587 26.78 -9.57 30.83
N GLU A 588 25.92 -8.97 30.01
CA GLU A 588 26.26 -8.44 28.68
C GLU A 588 25.43 -7.18 28.35
N GLY A 589 25.38 -6.78 27.07
CA GLY A 589 24.60 -5.64 26.59
C GLY A 589 24.96 -4.33 27.28
N SER A 590 26.24 -3.97 27.30
CA SER A 590 26.70 -2.80 28.06
C SER A 590 26.27 -1.49 27.39
N HIS A 591 25.68 -0.57 28.14
CA HIS A 591 25.53 0.84 27.76
C HIS A 591 26.24 1.71 28.79
N MET A 592 27.18 2.54 28.35
CA MET A 592 28.00 3.37 29.23
C MET A 592 27.51 4.82 29.25
N TYR A 593 27.43 5.40 30.46
CA TYR A 593 26.98 6.79 30.66
C TYR A 593 27.89 7.53 31.64
N HIS A 594 27.98 8.86 31.49
CA HIS A 594 28.49 9.76 32.53
C HIS A 594 27.34 10.71 32.91
N ILE A 595 26.75 10.52 34.10
CA ILE A 595 25.57 11.25 34.57
C ILE A 595 25.85 11.77 35.98
N GLY A 596 25.82 13.09 36.16
CA GLY A 596 26.19 13.71 37.43
C GLY A 596 27.63 13.36 37.80
N ASP A 597 27.84 12.85 39.02
CA ASP A 597 29.17 12.51 39.55
C ASP A 597 29.63 11.07 39.24
N TYR A 598 28.86 10.32 38.44
CA TYR A 598 29.05 8.88 38.27
C TYR A 598 29.13 8.44 36.81
N TYR A 599 30.02 7.49 36.57
CA TYR A 599 30.04 6.64 35.39
C TYR A 599 29.15 5.43 35.65
N TYR A 600 28.28 5.10 34.70
CA TYR A 600 27.38 3.97 34.79
C TYR A 600 27.66 2.95 33.69
N ILE A 601 27.52 1.67 34.02
CA ILE A 601 27.37 0.58 33.05
C ILE A 601 25.98 -0.01 33.27
N TYR A 602 25.10 0.23 32.30
CA TYR A 602 23.77 -0.37 32.24
C TYR A 602 23.88 -1.68 31.47
N ALA A 603 23.42 -2.79 32.05
CA ALA A 603 23.70 -4.13 31.50
C ALA A 603 22.58 -5.12 31.81
N THR A 604 22.55 -6.22 31.08
CA THR A 604 21.59 -7.32 31.32
C THR A 604 22.27 -8.54 31.91
N TYR A 605 21.53 -9.33 32.69
CA TYR A 605 21.89 -10.68 33.07
C TYR A 605 21.02 -11.71 32.36
N GLY A 606 21.69 -12.74 31.82
CA GLY A 606 21.02 -13.91 31.26
C GLY A 606 20.40 -13.64 29.88
N GLY A 607 20.09 -14.74 29.18
CA GLY A 607 19.38 -14.69 27.89
C GLY A 607 17.86 -14.65 28.09
N THR A 608 17.15 -15.71 27.65
CA THR A 608 15.71 -15.84 27.91
C THR A 608 15.44 -15.85 29.41
N GLU A 609 14.45 -15.06 29.88
CA GLU A 609 14.23 -14.70 31.29
C GLU A 609 15.26 -13.68 31.84
N GLY A 610 15.76 -12.81 30.97
CA GLY A 610 16.76 -11.80 31.32
C GLY A 610 16.31 -10.79 32.38
N SER A 611 17.30 -10.15 33.00
CA SER A 611 17.13 -9.15 34.06
C SER A 611 17.96 -7.91 33.78
N GLN A 612 17.42 -6.72 34.04
CA GLN A 612 18.11 -5.46 33.82
C GLN A 612 18.82 -5.00 35.11
N THR A 613 20.13 -4.78 35.04
CA THR A 613 20.95 -4.27 36.14
C THR A 613 21.67 -2.97 35.76
N ILE A 614 22.32 -2.35 36.76
CA ILE A 614 23.18 -1.19 36.58
C ILE A 614 24.31 -1.18 37.60
N PHE A 615 25.48 -0.77 37.14
CA PHE A 615 26.67 -0.53 37.95
C PHE A 615 27.05 0.94 37.90
N ARG A 616 27.69 1.47 38.95
CA ARG A 616 28.24 2.83 38.95
C ARG A 616 29.62 2.95 39.59
N SER A 617 30.37 3.98 39.21
CA SER A 617 31.68 4.33 39.75
C SER A 617 31.94 5.83 39.67
N LYS A 618 32.81 6.37 40.51
CA LYS A 618 33.31 7.77 40.40
C LYS A 618 34.50 7.94 39.44
N SER A 619 34.94 6.85 38.84
CA SER A 619 36.07 6.78 37.90
C SER A 619 35.69 5.85 36.75
N PRO A 620 36.06 6.16 35.49
CA PRO A 620 35.70 5.33 34.35
C PRO A 620 36.24 3.90 34.50
N PHE A 621 37.39 3.70 35.16
CA PHE A 621 37.98 2.36 35.39
C PHE A 621 37.59 1.72 36.72
N GLY A 622 36.60 2.25 37.42
CA GLY A 622 36.11 1.68 38.67
C GLY A 622 36.86 2.13 39.93
N PRO A 623 36.64 1.43 41.06
CA PRO A 623 35.82 0.23 41.17
C PRO A 623 34.32 0.52 40.96
N TYR A 624 33.62 -0.41 40.31
CA TYR A 624 32.17 -0.32 40.12
C TYR A 624 31.43 -1.06 41.24
N GLU A 625 30.39 -0.42 41.78
CA GLU A 625 29.39 -1.08 42.63
C GLU A 625 28.14 -1.39 41.80
N GLU A 626 27.46 -2.50 42.11
CA GLU A 626 26.17 -2.88 41.52
C GLU A 626 25.03 -2.33 42.40
N HIS A 627 23.92 -1.91 41.79
CA HIS A 627 22.72 -1.56 42.55
C HIS A 627 22.16 -2.81 43.26
N GLU A 628 21.72 -2.67 44.52
CA GLU A 628 21.23 -3.81 45.32
C GLU A 628 19.94 -4.44 44.75
N GLY A 629 19.19 -3.70 43.93
CA GLY A 629 17.98 -4.18 43.24
C GLY A 629 18.12 -4.16 41.73
N ARG A 630 17.53 -5.13 41.04
CA ARG A 630 17.43 -5.08 39.57
C ARG A 630 16.23 -4.24 39.15
N ILE A 631 16.34 -3.56 38.01
CA ILE A 631 15.24 -2.77 37.43
C ILE A 631 14.11 -3.72 37.00
N PHE A 632 14.49 -4.82 36.34
CA PHE A 632 13.63 -5.96 36.09
C PHE A 632 14.35 -7.23 36.50
N GLU A 633 13.68 -8.12 37.22
CA GLU A 633 14.21 -9.40 37.68
C GLU A 633 13.42 -10.54 37.04
N LYS A 634 14.00 -11.21 36.03
CA LYS A 634 13.44 -12.39 35.35
C LYS A 634 12.03 -12.20 34.80
N GLN A 635 11.73 -11.00 34.33
CA GLN A 635 10.43 -10.65 33.73
C GLN A 635 10.48 -10.65 32.19
N HIS A 636 11.57 -11.18 31.61
CA HIS A 636 11.86 -11.17 30.17
C HIS A 636 12.04 -9.78 29.56
N ILE A 637 12.04 -8.71 30.36
CA ILE A 637 12.25 -7.32 29.92
C ILE A 637 13.65 -6.91 30.35
N HIS A 638 14.53 -6.69 29.39
CA HIS A 638 15.95 -6.41 29.64
C HIS A 638 16.61 -5.83 28.39
N GLN A 639 17.85 -5.39 28.56
CA GLN A 639 18.77 -4.92 27.52
C GLN A 639 18.25 -3.75 26.69
N GLY A 640 18.89 -2.60 26.87
CA GLY A 640 18.61 -1.38 26.13
C GLY A 640 19.17 -0.15 26.83
N GLY A 641 18.59 1.03 26.60
CA GLY A 641 19.19 2.30 27.03
C GLY A 641 18.31 3.19 27.92
N LEU A 642 18.97 4.11 28.62
CA LEU A 642 18.39 5.24 29.34
C LEU A 642 18.41 6.51 28.48
N VAL A 643 17.39 7.36 28.61
CA VAL A 643 17.32 8.65 27.93
C VAL A 643 16.56 9.69 28.76
N GLU A 644 17.04 10.92 28.71
CA GLU A 644 16.39 12.08 29.34
C GLU A 644 15.59 12.87 28.29
N THR A 645 14.40 13.34 28.67
CA THR A 645 13.58 14.25 27.86
C THR A 645 14.06 15.70 27.93
N GLN A 646 13.48 16.57 27.10
CA GLN A 646 13.79 18.00 27.10
C GLN A 646 13.32 18.70 28.39
N THR A 647 12.42 18.07 29.14
CA THR A 647 11.87 18.60 30.40
C THR A 647 12.56 18.03 31.64
N GLY A 648 13.50 17.09 31.47
CA GLY A 648 14.24 16.45 32.56
C GLY A 648 13.62 15.14 33.08
N GLU A 649 12.52 14.65 32.50
CA GLU A 649 12.04 13.30 32.79
C GLU A 649 13.00 12.25 32.22
N TRP A 650 13.25 11.19 33.00
CA TRP A 650 14.06 10.05 32.56
C TRP A 650 13.19 8.85 32.20
N TRP A 651 13.61 8.14 31.16
CA TRP A 651 12.93 6.97 30.61
C TRP A 651 13.95 5.91 30.21
N THR A 652 13.53 4.65 30.16
CA THR A 652 14.33 3.55 29.60
C THR A 652 13.56 2.86 28.49
N ILE A 653 14.27 2.52 27.40
CA ILE A 653 13.78 1.59 26.39
C ILE A 653 14.57 0.30 26.50
N LEU A 654 13.85 -0.79 26.75
CA LEU A 654 14.36 -2.16 26.81
C LEU A 654 13.61 -3.00 25.77
N PHE A 655 13.98 -4.26 25.58
CA PHE A 655 13.12 -5.21 24.86
C PHE A 655 12.54 -6.29 25.77
N LYS A 656 11.44 -6.91 25.31
CA LYS A 656 10.87 -8.12 25.90
C LYS A 656 11.06 -9.32 24.99
N ASP A 657 11.52 -10.44 25.53
CA ASP A 657 11.48 -11.73 24.80
C ASP A 657 10.03 -12.19 24.64
N ALA A 658 9.49 -12.16 23.42
CA ALA A 658 8.06 -12.37 23.16
C ALA A 658 7.75 -13.59 22.26
N GLY A 659 8.62 -14.60 22.28
CA GLY A 659 8.39 -15.84 21.53
C GLY A 659 8.49 -15.63 20.02
N SER A 660 7.52 -16.14 19.25
CA SER A 660 7.63 -16.17 17.77
C SER A 660 7.72 -14.79 17.12
N VAL A 661 7.12 -13.75 17.71
CA VAL A 661 7.25 -12.38 17.17
C VAL A 661 8.67 -11.84 17.26
N GLY A 662 9.50 -12.38 18.17
CA GLY A 662 10.86 -11.93 18.43
C GLY A 662 10.97 -11.13 19.72
N ARG A 663 11.82 -10.10 19.69
CA ARG A 663 12.17 -9.24 20.83
C ARG A 663 11.61 -7.84 20.60
N ILE A 664 10.69 -7.41 21.46
CA ILE A 664 9.81 -6.25 21.22
C ILE A 664 10.12 -5.09 22.18
N PRO A 665 10.29 -3.83 21.72
CA PRO A 665 10.58 -2.70 22.60
C PRO A 665 9.49 -2.38 23.64
N TYR A 666 9.92 -2.03 24.85
CA TYR A 666 9.13 -1.53 25.97
C TYR A 666 9.71 -0.19 26.45
N LEU A 667 8.84 0.78 26.72
CA LEU A 667 9.20 2.10 27.25
C LEU A 667 8.70 2.23 28.69
N GLU A 668 9.60 2.52 29.63
CA GLU A 668 9.27 2.61 31.06
C GLU A 668 9.82 3.91 31.68
N PRO A 669 9.06 4.58 32.57
CA PRO A 669 9.53 5.78 33.25
C PRO A 669 10.61 5.44 34.28
N VAL A 670 11.56 6.35 34.48
CA VAL A 670 12.69 6.19 35.41
C VAL A 670 12.72 7.35 36.40
N LYS A 671 12.98 7.04 37.67
CA LYS A 671 13.26 8.01 38.73
C LYS A 671 14.68 7.79 39.24
N TRP A 672 15.34 8.86 39.67
CA TRP A 672 16.66 8.77 40.30
C TRP A 672 16.52 8.86 41.82
N VAL A 673 17.05 7.87 42.54
CA VAL A 673 17.07 7.81 44.01
C VAL A 673 18.50 7.53 44.45
N ASP A 674 19.07 8.43 45.25
CA ASP A 674 20.45 8.32 45.75
C ASP A 674 21.50 8.03 44.66
N GLY A 675 21.30 8.61 43.46
CA GLY A 675 22.18 8.41 42.30
C GLY A 675 22.00 7.06 41.60
N TRP A 676 20.86 6.40 41.75
CA TRP A 676 20.49 5.16 41.04
C TRP A 676 19.20 5.32 40.25
N PRO A 677 19.12 4.82 39.01
CA PRO A 677 17.88 4.79 38.27
C PRO A 677 17.02 3.61 38.77
N VAL A 678 15.78 3.92 39.14
CA VAL A 678 14.76 2.96 39.57
C VAL A 678 13.51 3.13 38.71
N LEU A 679 12.70 2.08 38.57
CA LEU A 679 11.44 2.17 37.83
C LEU A 679 10.51 3.20 38.46
N GLY A 680 10.07 4.14 37.64
CA GLY A 680 9.08 5.14 37.97
C GLY A 680 7.64 4.70 37.70
N ASN A 681 7.41 3.41 37.44
CA ASN A 681 6.15 2.86 36.91
C ASN A 681 5.04 2.66 37.96
N GLU A 682 5.21 3.21 39.16
CA GLU A 682 4.24 3.16 40.26
C GLU A 682 3.83 1.74 40.69
N GLY A 683 4.69 0.74 40.45
CA GLY A 683 4.45 -0.66 40.83
C GLY A 683 3.59 -1.44 39.84
N ILE A 684 3.40 -0.93 38.61
CA ILE A 684 2.71 -1.64 37.54
C ILE A 684 3.47 -2.93 37.17
N ASP A 685 2.76 -4.06 37.14
CA ASP A 685 3.31 -5.35 36.70
C ASP A 685 3.30 -5.46 35.17
N VAL A 686 4.45 -5.17 34.57
CA VAL A 686 4.69 -5.19 33.12
C VAL A 686 4.95 -6.59 32.54
N SER A 687 4.96 -7.63 33.40
CA SER A 687 5.02 -9.01 32.91
C SER A 687 3.78 -9.36 32.08
N ARG A 688 2.65 -8.68 32.34
CA ARG A 688 1.43 -8.71 31.53
C ARG A 688 1.47 -7.60 30.48
N GLY A 689 1.10 -7.92 29.23
CA GLY A 689 1.01 -6.93 28.16
C GLY A 689 -0.11 -5.92 28.42
N GLY A 690 -0.04 -4.75 27.78
CA GLY A 690 -1.12 -3.76 27.83
C GLY A 690 -1.02 -2.72 28.95
N ALA A 691 0.15 -2.55 29.59
CA ALA A 691 0.34 -1.48 30.57
C ALA A 691 0.20 -0.10 29.91
N LYS A 692 -0.71 0.72 30.45
CA LYS A 692 -0.99 2.09 30.01
C LYS A 692 -0.22 3.10 30.85
N TYR A 693 0.45 4.04 30.19
CA TYR A 693 1.23 5.10 30.82
C TYR A 693 0.87 6.46 30.24
N LYS A 694 1.05 7.52 31.03
CA LYS A 694 1.11 8.87 30.48
C LYS A 694 2.30 8.95 29.50
N LYS A 695 2.12 9.63 28.38
CA LYS A 695 3.24 9.89 27.46
C LYS A 695 4.35 10.70 28.15
N PRO A 696 5.61 10.49 27.75
CA PRO A 696 6.74 11.31 28.21
C PRO A 696 6.47 12.80 28.03
N ASP A 697 6.81 13.60 29.03
CA ASP A 697 6.72 15.05 28.93
C ASP A 697 7.88 15.60 28.10
N VAL A 698 7.61 15.92 26.84
CA VAL A 698 8.58 16.55 25.92
C VAL A 698 8.27 18.05 25.70
N GLY A 699 7.38 18.63 26.51
CA GLY A 699 6.99 20.04 26.46
C GLY A 699 5.92 20.39 25.41
N CYS A 700 5.57 19.47 24.50
CA CYS A 700 4.48 19.63 23.55
C CYS A 700 3.90 18.28 23.08
N ALA A 701 2.77 18.32 22.37
CA ALA A 701 2.13 17.14 21.81
C ALA A 701 2.49 16.96 20.32
N TYR A 702 2.76 15.73 19.93
CA TYR A 702 3.02 15.34 18.53
C TYR A 702 1.91 14.45 17.99
N PRO A 703 1.63 14.51 16.68
CA PRO A 703 0.63 13.66 16.04
C PRO A 703 1.05 12.19 16.07
N LYS A 704 0.05 11.29 16.00
CA LYS A 704 0.30 9.86 15.90
C LYS A 704 1.14 9.54 14.67
N ALA A 705 2.11 8.64 14.85
CA ALA A 705 2.87 8.05 13.76
C ALA A 705 2.64 6.54 13.68
N TYR A 706 2.86 6.01 12.48
CA TYR A 706 2.72 4.58 12.19
C TYR A 706 3.94 4.13 11.38
N LEU A 707 4.52 3.00 11.74
CA LEU A 707 5.52 2.36 10.89
C LEU A 707 4.82 1.75 9.67
N PRO A 708 5.34 1.96 8.45
CA PRO A 708 4.78 1.35 7.26
C PRO A 708 4.88 -0.18 7.34
N THR A 709 3.77 -0.86 7.06
CA THR A 709 3.71 -2.33 6.99
C THR A 709 3.15 -2.85 5.67
N ASN A 710 2.71 -1.95 4.79
CA ASN A 710 2.17 -2.24 3.47
C ASN A 710 3.02 -1.53 2.41
N ASP A 711 3.00 -2.03 1.17
CA ASP A 711 3.73 -1.43 0.05
C ASP A 711 3.05 -1.76 -1.27
N ASP A 712 2.84 -0.77 -2.13
CA ASP A 712 2.32 -0.92 -3.49
C ASP A 712 3.39 -0.78 -4.57
N PHE A 713 4.66 -0.68 -4.14
CA PHE A 713 5.85 -0.66 -4.98
C PHE A 713 5.83 0.42 -6.08
N ASN A 714 5.15 1.55 -5.81
CA ASN A 714 5.14 2.71 -6.70
C ASN A 714 6.40 3.56 -6.61
N ASP A 715 7.03 3.57 -5.44
CA ASP A 715 8.27 4.32 -5.25
C ASP A 715 9.42 3.70 -6.06
N LYS A 716 10.36 4.56 -6.48
CA LYS A 716 11.57 4.13 -7.21
C LYS A 716 12.61 3.46 -6.30
N VAL A 717 12.37 3.46 -5.00
CA VAL A 717 13.21 2.88 -3.96
C VAL A 717 12.33 2.04 -3.03
N LEU A 718 12.87 0.93 -2.53
CA LEU A 718 12.13 0.11 -1.57
C LEU A 718 11.91 0.88 -0.27
N GLY A 719 10.70 0.75 0.29
CA GLY A 719 10.39 1.31 1.60
C GLY A 719 11.32 0.77 2.70
N MET A 720 11.59 1.59 3.71
CA MET A 720 12.55 1.27 4.78
C MET A 720 12.15 0.10 5.69
N GLN A 721 10.89 -0.33 5.61
CA GLN A 721 10.39 -1.53 6.28
C GLN A 721 10.97 -2.83 5.70
N TRP A 722 11.42 -2.79 4.45
CA TRP A 722 11.96 -3.94 3.75
C TRP A 722 13.44 -4.17 4.04
N GLN A 723 13.80 -5.44 4.23
CA GLN A 723 15.18 -5.90 4.28
C GLN A 723 15.29 -7.23 3.55
N TRP A 724 16.33 -7.40 2.76
CA TRP A 724 16.66 -8.67 2.12
C TRP A 724 17.21 -9.65 3.16
N ASN A 725 16.81 -10.91 3.04
CA ASN A 725 17.51 -12.00 3.69
C ASN A 725 18.88 -12.15 3.01
N HIS A 726 19.95 -11.79 3.72
CA HIS A 726 21.31 -11.68 3.18
C HIS A 726 21.43 -10.61 2.07
N ASN A 727 22.61 -10.47 1.46
CA ASN A 727 22.82 -9.47 0.40
C ASN A 727 21.99 -9.81 -0.85
N PRO A 728 21.25 -8.84 -1.41
CA PRO A 728 20.56 -9.05 -2.68
C PRO A 728 21.56 -9.09 -3.84
N ASP A 729 21.21 -9.81 -4.91
CA ASP A 729 21.70 -9.56 -6.25
C ASP A 729 20.90 -8.42 -6.88
N SER A 730 21.51 -7.22 -6.94
CA SER A 730 20.88 -6.01 -7.49
C SER A 730 20.55 -6.09 -8.97
N SER A 731 21.11 -7.07 -9.72
CA SER A 731 20.76 -7.29 -11.13
C SER A 731 19.48 -8.11 -11.31
N SER A 732 18.96 -8.70 -10.23
CA SER A 732 17.86 -9.66 -10.25
C SER A 732 16.58 -9.13 -9.58
N TRP A 733 16.42 -7.82 -9.43
CA TRP A 733 15.17 -7.17 -9.03
C TRP A 733 15.06 -5.72 -9.57
N SER A 734 13.85 -5.18 -9.70
CA SER A 734 13.65 -3.79 -10.15
C SER A 734 12.30 -3.22 -9.70
N LEU A 735 12.27 -1.91 -9.41
CA LEU A 735 11.04 -1.11 -9.23
C LEU A 735 10.74 -0.22 -10.45
N THR A 736 11.65 -0.19 -11.43
CA THR A 736 11.57 0.77 -12.56
C THR A 736 11.33 0.10 -13.90
N GLU A 737 11.62 -1.20 -14.04
CA GLU A 737 11.35 -1.94 -15.28
C GLU A 737 9.85 -2.16 -15.55
N ASN A 738 9.05 -2.20 -14.49
CA ASN A 738 7.59 -2.21 -14.56
C ASN A 738 7.06 -1.30 -13.44
N PRO A 739 6.95 0.03 -13.67
CA PRO A 739 6.55 0.98 -12.64
C PRO A 739 5.27 0.57 -11.92
N GLY A 740 5.26 0.74 -10.59
CA GLY A 740 4.14 0.32 -9.75
C GLY A 740 4.12 -1.17 -9.42
N HIS A 741 5.24 -1.85 -9.62
CA HIS A 741 5.46 -3.24 -9.24
C HIS A 741 6.91 -3.43 -8.79
N LEU A 742 7.13 -4.37 -7.87
CA LEU A 742 8.45 -4.96 -7.63
C LEU A 742 8.63 -6.18 -8.54
N ARG A 743 9.52 -6.09 -9.53
CA ARG A 743 9.94 -7.25 -10.33
C ARG A 743 11.00 -8.04 -9.59
N LEU A 744 10.79 -9.36 -9.44
CA LEU A 744 11.77 -10.31 -8.90
C LEU A 744 12.14 -11.34 -9.95
N TYR A 745 13.38 -11.30 -10.43
CA TYR A 745 13.95 -12.36 -11.28
C TYR A 745 14.43 -13.52 -10.40
N THR A 746 14.46 -14.74 -10.97
CA THR A 746 15.09 -15.86 -10.28
C THR A 746 16.61 -15.63 -10.16
N ALA A 747 17.06 -15.35 -8.93
CA ALA A 747 18.45 -14.96 -8.63
C ALA A 747 19.38 -16.15 -8.27
N SER A 748 18.82 -17.30 -7.91
CA SER A 748 19.59 -18.51 -7.59
C SER A 748 18.93 -19.78 -8.15
N VAL A 749 19.76 -20.82 -8.37
CA VAL A 749 19.31 -22.18 -8.63
C VAL A 749 19.48 -23.02 -7.35
N THR A 750 18.38 -23.38 -6.70
CA THR A 750 18.37 -24.10 -5.42
C THR A 750 17.08 -24.91 -5.25
N ASP A 751 17.13 -25.97 -4.44
CA ASP A 751 15.97 -26.70 -3.92
C ASP A 751 15.67 -26.36 -2.44
N LYS A 752 16.56 -25.60 -1.79
CA LYS A 752 16.45 -25.12 -0.40
C LYS A 752 16.01 -23.66 -0.40
N PHE A 753 14.85 -23.36 0.20
CA PHE A 753 14.29 -22.02 0.26
C PHE A 753 15.17 -21.05 1.06
N GLU A 754 15.79 -21.52 2.14
CA GLU A 754 16.73 -20.73 2.93
C GLU A 754 18.00 -20.34 2.17
N GLN A 755 18.26 -20.91 0.98
CA GLN A 755 19.33 -20.50 0.06
C GLN A 755 18.80 -19.68 -1.15
N ALA A 756 17.54 -19.25 -1.12
CA ALA A 756 16.97 -18.40 -2.16
C ALA A 756 17.43 -16.94 -1.99
N ARG A 757 18.29 -16.47 -2.90
CA ARG A 757 18.70 -15.07 -2.97
C ARG A 757 17.51 -14.19 -3.36
N ASN A 758 17.59 -12.90 -3.04
CA ASN A 758 16.53 -11.92 -3.28
C ASN A 758 15.19 -12.30 -2.63
N THR A 759 15.27 -12.92 -1.46
CA THR A 759 14.09 -13.08 -0.58
C THR A 759 13.90 -11.77 0.18
N LEU A 760 12.88 -11.01 -0.19
CA LEU A 760 12.54 -9.72 0.42
C LEU A 760 11.73 -9.97 1.70
N THR A 761 12.09 -9.33 2.80
CA THR A 761 11.48 -9.60 4.12
C THR A 761 11.03 -8.35 4.85
N GLN A 762 9.99 -8.50 5.66
CA GLN A 762 9.54 -7.49 6.61
C GLN A 762 9.21 -8.15 7.95
N ARG A 763 9.39 -7.39 9.03
CA ARG A 763 9.00 -7.80 10.40
C ARG A 763 7.48 -8.04 10.47
N ILE A 764 7.07 -9.04 11.23
CA ILE A 764 5.66 -9.25 11.58
C ILE A 764 5.29 -8.29 12.71
N HIS A 765 4.27 -7.47 12.48
CA HIS A 765 3.68 -6.62 13.51
C HIS A 765 2.48 -7.33 14.11
N GLY A 766 2.46 -7.53 15.44
CA GLY A 766 1.27 -7.98 16.15
C GLY A 766 0.38 -6.81 16.55
N PHE A 767 -0.91 -7.04 16.74
CA PHE A 767 -1.90 -5.99 16.99
C PHE A 767 -2.53 -6.01 18.39
N TYR A 768 -1.78 -6.41 19.42
CA TYR A 768 -2.27 -6.36 20.81
C TYR A 768 -2.72 -4.96 21.19
N SER A 769 -3.90 -4.89 21.83
CA SER A 769 -4.42 -3.70 22.49
C SER A 769 -4.45 -3.89 24.00
N GLU A 770 -4.61 -2.79 24.75
CA GLU A 770 -4.79 -2.84 26.21
C GLU A 770 -6.01 -3.68 26.57
N GLY A 771 -5.87 -4.59 27.55
CA GLY A 771 -6.96 -5.43 28.03
C GLY A 771 -7.38 -6.58 27.10
N THR A 772 -6.71 -6.80 25.96
CA THR A 772 -6.89 -8.03 25.19
C THR A 772 -6.17 -9.17 25.90
N ASP A 773 -6.91 -10.19 26.34
CA ASP A 773 -6.30 -11.45 26.77
C ASP A 773 -5.45 -12.00 25.64
N ALA A 774 -4.39 -12.75 25.97
CA ALA A 774 -3.52 -13.33 24.95
C ALA A 774 -4.33 -14.12 23.89
N ALA A 775 -5.42 -14.78 24.30
CA ALA A 775 -6.33 -15.50 23.40
C ALA A 775 -7.09 -14.61 22.39
N ASP A 776 -7.20 -13.30 22.65
CA ASP A 776 -8.01 -12.34 21.89
C ASP A 776 -7.16 -11.40 21.01
N CYS A 777 -5.85 -11.66 20.86
CA CYS A 777 -5.02 -10.90 19.93
C CYS A 777 -5.52 -11.07 18.49
N PRO A 778 -5.78 -9.97 17.75
CA PRO A 778 -6.07 -10.07 16.33
C PRO A 778 -4.94 -10.77 15.59
N ASP A 779 -5.32 -11.55 14.58
CA ASP A 779 -4.36 -12.20 13.70
C ASP A 779 -3.61 -11.15 12.86
N SER A 780 -2.31 -11.36 12.67
CA SER A 780 -1.51 -10.57 11.74
C SER A 780 -1.59 -11.21 10.37
N TYR A 781 -1.98 -10.44 9.36
CA TYR A 781 -2.06 -10.94 7.99
C TYR A 781 -0.83 -10.51 7.21
N ALA A 782 -0.54 -11.27 6.15
CA ALA A 782 0.23 -10.77 5.03
C ALA A 782 -0.41 -11.31 3.76
N THR A 783 -0.68 -10.42 2.81
CA THR A 783 -1.26 -10.74 1.52
C THR A 783 -0.38 -10.13 0.45
N VAL A 784 -0.04 -10.90 -0.57
CA VAL A 784 0.71 -10.44 -1.73
C VAL A 784 -0.07 -10.74 -3.00
N CYS A 785 -0.08 -9.78 -3.92
CA CYS A 785 -0.59 -9.94 -5.27
C CYS A 785 0.58 -10.13 -6.24
N LEU A 786 0.60 -11.25 -6.97
CA LEU A 786 1.69 -11.61 -7.88
C LEU A 786 1.17 -11.81 -9.31
N ASP A 787 1.82 -11.20 -10.29
CA ASP A 787 1.78 -11.67 -11.68
C ASP A 787 2.82 -12.78 -11.88
N ILE A 788 2.32 -13.99 -12.15
CA ILE A 788 3.05 -15.23 -12.34
C ILE A 788 3.10 -15.67 -13.81
N SER A 789 2.85 -14.76 -14.76
CA SER A 789 2.79 -15.06 -16.20
C SER A 789 4.15 -15.38 -16.81
N LYS A 790 5.23 -14.82 -16.24
CA LYS A 790 6.59 -14.88 -16.79
C LYS A 790 7.50 -15.90 -16.09
N MET A 791 6.93 -16.72 -15.21
CA MET A 791 7.61 -17.87 -14.63
C MET A 791 8.01 -18.90 -15.68
N LYS A 792 9.23 -19.43 -15.56
CA LYS A 792 9.79 -20.51 -16.37
C LYS A 792 9.72 -21.85 -15.62
N ASN A 793 9.80 -22.94 -16.37
CA ASN A 793 9.72 -24.28 -15.81
C ASN A 793 10.90 -24.56 -14.86
N GLY A 794 10.60 -24.81 -13.59
CA GLY A 794 11.56 -24.89 -12.49
C GLY A 794 11.43 -23.74 -11.50
N ASP A 795 10.73 -22.65 -11.83
CA ASP A 795 10.59 -21.51 -10.93
C ASP A 795 9.63 -21.80 -9.77
N VAL A 796 9.95 -21.24 -8.61
CA VAL A 796 9.15 -21.24 -7.39
C VAL A 796 9.09 -19.81 -6.86
N CYS A 797 7.88 -19.28 -6.69
CA CYS A 797 7.65 -17.96 -6.08
C CYS A 797 6.57 -18.05 -5.00
N GLY A 798 6.51 -17.10 -4.08
CA GLY A 798 5.42 -17.09 -3.10
C GLY A 798 5.59 -16.16 -1.91
N LEU A 799 4.82 -16.46 -0.87
CA LEU A 799 4.77 -15.79 0.43
C LEU A 799 5.13 -16.79 1.54
N SER A 800 6.13 -16.45 2.35
CA SER A 800 6.59 -17.26 3.47
C SER A 800 6.45 -16.54 4.81
N VAL A 801 6.31 -17.33 5.88
CA VAL A 801 6.70 -16.94 7.24
C VAL A 801 8.00 -17.65 7.57
N PHE A 802 9.08 -16.88 7.73
CA PHE A 802 10.44 -17.39 7.83
C PHE A 802 10.98 -17.39 9.26
N GLN A 803 11.34 -18.59 9.73
CA GLN A 803 12.12 -18.91 10.94
C GLN A 803 12.56 -20.39 10.79
N ASP A 804 12.91 -21.09 11.87
CA ASP A 804 13.09 -22.54 11.92
C ASP A 804 12.03 -23.19 12.85
N PRO A 805 10.98 -23.84 12.31
CA PRO A 805 10.75 -24.07 10.89
C PRO A 805 10.25 -22.82 10.16
N TYR A 806 10.44 -22.79 8.84
CA TYR A 806 9.73 -21.88 7.95
C TYR A 806 8.60 -22.63 7.24
N ALA A 807 7.59 -21.88 6.83
CA ALA A 807 6.52 -22.38 5.97
C ALA A 807 6.17 -21.35 4.90
N PHE A 808 5.66 -21.80 3.76
CA PHE A 808 5.21 -20.91 2.70
C PHE A 808 4.07 -21.49 1.88
N ILE A 809 3.32 -20.58 1.25
CA ILE A 809 2.47 -20.85 0.11
C ILE A 809 3.07 -20.16 -1.12
N GLY A 810 2.97 -20.79 -2.27
CA GLY A 810 3.56 -20.29 -3.49
C GLY A 810 3.05 -20.99 -4.73
N ILE A 811 3.71 -20.69 -5.85
CA ILE A 811 3.50 -21.33 -7.14
C ILE A 811 4.78 -22.00 -7.57
N LYS A 812 4.67 -23.26 -8.02
CA LYS A 812 5.76 -24.00 -8.68
C LYS A 812 5.39 -24.20 -10.15
N LYS A 813 6.25 -23.74 -11.05
CA LYS A 813 6.08 -23.97 -12.49
C LYS A 813 6.75 -25.29 -12.87
N ILE A 814 5.96 -26.34 -13.10
CA ILE A 814 6.45 -27.70 -13.38
C ILE A 814 5.65 -28.35 -14.51
N GLY A 815 6.33 -29.03 -15.43
CA GLY A 815 5.71 -29.65 -16.59
C GLY A 815 4.95 -28.65 -17.48
N GLY A 816 5.41 -27.40 -17.53
CA GLY A 816 4.72 -26.32 -18.25
C GLY A 816 3.46 -25.77 -17.54
N LYS A 817 3.06 -26.34 -16.40
CA LYS A 817 1.88 -25.92 -15.62
C LYS A 817 2.30 -25.13 -14.37
N LYS A 818 1.53 -24.11 -14.01
CA LYS A 818 1.67 -23.39 -12.73
C LYS A 818 0.80 -24.12 -11.71
N ARG A 819 1.38 -24.64 -10.63
CA ARG A 819 0.63 -25.35 -9.58
C ARG A 819 0.81 -24.64 -8.25
N LEU A 820 -0.26 -24.61 -7.45
CA LEU A 820 -0.15 -24.21 -6.04
C LEU A 820 0.85 -25.11 -5.32
N TYR A 821 1.63 -24.52 -4.45
CA TYR A 821 2.71 -25.18 -3.74
C TYR A 821 2.73 -24.73 -2.29
N TYR A 822 2.70 -25.70 -1.39
CA TYR A 822 2.85 -25.48 0.04
C TYR A 822 4.06 -26.26 0.51
N TYR A 823 4.87 -25.63 1.33
CA TYR A 823 6.04 -26.25 1.94
C TYR A 823 6.19 -25.81 3.39
N ARG A 824 6.60 -26.73 4.25
CA ARG A 824 7.09 -26.46 5.60
C ARG A 824 8.36 -27.27 5.83
N SER A 825 9.41 -26.62 6.35
CA SER A 825 10.68 -27.29 6.66
C SER A 825 10.53 -28.32 7.80
N ALA A 826 11.42 -29.31 7.81
CA ALA A 826 11.56 -30.21 8.95
C ALA A 826 12.08 -29.45 10.17
N TYR A 827 11.72 -29.89 11.37
CA TYR A 827 12.23 -29.30 12.62
C TYR A 827 12.22 -30.30 13.78
N GLU A 828 13.04 -30.03 14.80
CA GLU A 828 13.12 -30.83 16.02
C GLU A 828 12.16 -30.32 17.10
N ASN A 829 11.34 -31.22 17.67
CA ASN A 829 10.44 -30.94 18.78
C ASN A 829 10.67 -31.94 19.91
N HIS A 830 11.25 -31.51 21.04
CA HIS A 830 11.54 -32.35 22.21
C HIS A 830 12.16 -33.73 21.86
N LYS A 831 13.25 -33.72 21.06
CA LYS A 831 13.97 -34.91 20.55
C LYS A 831 13.22 -35.76 19.51
N THR A 832 12.09 -35.28 19.00
CA THR A 832 11.37 -35.90 17.88
C THR A 832 11.52 -35.03 16.65
N THR A 833 12.03 -35.62 15.56
CA THR A 833 12.08 -34.95 14.26
C THR A 833 10.67 -34.92 13.64
N ILE A 834 10.16 -33.72 13.41
CA ILE A 834 8.96 -33.51 12.61
C ILE A 834 9.42 -33.39 11.13
N PRO A 835 9.01 -34.31 10.24
CA PRO A 835 9.47 -34.32 8.85
C PRO A 835 8.93 -33.09 8.11
N HIS A 836 9.60 -32.67 7.04
CA HIS A 836 9.09 -31.59 6.17
C HIS A 836 7.75 -32.00 5.52
N VAL A 837 6.98 -31.01 5.09
CA VAL A 837 5.82 -31.22 4.20
C VAL A 837 6.10 -30.51 2.90
N ASP A 838 5.89 -31.23 1.80
CA ASP A 838 5.99 -30.75 0.42
C ASP A 838 4.70 -31.17 -0.29
N TYR A 839 3.87 -30.19 -0.66
CA TYR A 839 2.54 -30.44 -1.19
C TYR A 839 2.26 -29.60 -2.44
N LEU A 840 1.98 -30.28 -3.56
CA LEU A 840 1.61 -29.65 -4.83
C LEU A 840 0.12 -29.84 -5.12
N GLY A 841 -0.59 -28.72 -5.21
CA GLY A 841 -2.01 -28.64 -5.54
C GLY A 841 -2.28 -28.67 -7.04
N GLU A 842 -3.53 -28.41 -7.42
CA GLU A 842 -3.95 -28.43 -8.82
C GLU A 842 -3.34 -27.30 -9.67
N PRO A 843 -3.25 -27.49 -10.99
CA PRO A 843 -2.87 -26.41 -11.89
C PRO A 843 -3.85 -25.25 -11.83
N ILE A 844 -3.32 -24.03 -11.72
CA ILE A 844 -4.12 -22.81 -11.77
C ILE A 844 -4.08 -22.19 -13.16
N LYS A 845 -5.18 -21.51 -13.52
CA LYS A 845 -5.30 -20.67 -14.72
C LYS A 845 -5.22 -19.21 -14.30
N GLY A 846 -4.72 -18.36 -15.19
CA GLY A 846 -4.58 -16.93 -14.93
C GLY A 846 -3.13 -16.44 -14.85
N LYS A 847 -3.01 -15.11 -14.90
CA LYS A 847 -1.74 -14.38 -14.78
C LYS A 847 -1.49 -13.93 -13.35
N ARG A 848 -2.55 -13.55 -12.61
CA ARG A 848 -2.48 -13.02 -11.25
C ARG A 848 -2.87 -14.06 -10.21
N ILE A 849 -2.26 -13.99 -9.03
CA ILE A 849 -2.66 -14.76 -7.84
C ILE A 849 -2.46 -13.93 -6.58
N TYR A 850 -3.34 -14.11 -5.61
CA TYR A 850 -3.21 -13.54 -4.28
C TYR A 850 -2.84 -14.65 -3.31
N LEU A 851 -1.76 -14.44 -2.55
CA LEU A 851 -1.29 -15.38 -1.53
C LEU A 851 -1.38 -14.70 -0.18
N ARG A 852 -2.00 -15.35 0.79
CA ARG A 852 -2.22 -14.82 2.13
C ARG A 852 -1.68 -15.76 3.18
N SER A 853 -1.02 -15.20 4.18
CA SER A 853 -0.72 -15.86 5.44
C SER A 853 -1.52 -15.20 6.56
N LYS A 854 -1.97 -16.02 7.50
CA LYS A 854 -2.68 -15.62 8.71
C LYS A 854 -1.84 -16.08 9.89
N VAL A 855 -1.27 -15.14 10.62
CA VAL A 855 -0.35 -15.37 11.73
C VAL A 855 -1.05 -15.08 13.04
N ASN A 856 -1.11 -16.07 13.91
CA ASN A 856 -1.63 -15.94 15.26
C ASN A 856 -0.46 -15.97 16.26
N LEU A 857 -0.09 -14.81 16.78
CA LEU A 857 1.05 -14.68 17.71
C LEU A 857 0.77 -15.28 19.09
N ALA A 858 -0.50 -15.32 19.50
CA ALA A 858 -0.91 -15.90 20.78
C ALA A 858 -0.71 -17.42 20.85
N THR A 859 -1.10 -18.10 19.78
CA THR A 859 -0.96 -19.56 19.64
C THR A 859 0.34 -19.96 18.96
N ASN A 860 1.10 -19.00 18.45
CA ASN A 860 2.31 -19.21 17.65
C ASN A 860 2.05 -20.10 16.43
N LYS A 861 0.98 -19.83 15.68
CA LYS A 861 0.55 -20.61 14.51
C LYS A 861 0.43 -19.75 13.27
N VAL A 862 0.60 -20.37 12.10
CA VAL A 862 0.36 -19.77 10.80
C VAL A 862 -0.48 -20.69 9.91
N ASN A 863 -1.44 -20.10 9.20
CA ASN A 863 -2.19 -20.73 8.12
C ASN A 863 -1.99 -19.96 6.82
N PHE A 864 -2.12 -20.64 5.69
CA PHE A 864 -2.00 -20.03 4.37
C PHE A 864 -3.26 -20.22 3.54
N TYR A 865 -3.51 -19.22 2.71
CA TYR A 865 -4.66 -19.11 1.84
C TYR A 865 -4.22 -18.58 0.48
N TYR A 866 -4.98 -18.91 -0.55
CA TYR A 866 -4.83 -18.28 -1.86
C TYR A 866 -6.18 -17.78 -2.37
N SER A 867 -6.13 -16.84 -3.29
CA SER A 867 -7.30 -16.37 -4.03
C SER A 867 -6.92 -16.16 -5.49
N LEU A 868 -7.87 -16.41 -6.40
CA LEU A 868 -7.74 -16.10 -7.83
C LEU A 868 -8.47 -14.79 -8.21
N ASP A 869 -9.29 -14.25 -7.31
CA ASP A 869 -10.16 -13.10 -7.53
C ASP A 869 -9.96 -11.96 -6.52
N GLY A 870 -9.03 -12.14 -5.57
CA GLY A 870 -8.71 -11.17 -4.50
C GLY A 870 -9.80 -11.04 -3.44
N LYS A 871 -10.85 -11.87 -3.47
CA LYS A 871 -12.01 -11.78 -2.58
C LYS A 871 -12.18 -13.05 -1.75
N GLU A 872 -12.29 -14.20 -2.42
CA GLU A 872 -12.46 -15.47 -1.75
C GLU A 872 -11.09 -16.13 -1.51
N TYR A 873 -10.72 -16.22 -0.24
CA TYR A 873 -9.47 -16.84 0.20
C TYR A 873 -9.70 -18.28 0.64
N VAL A 874 -9.15 -19.22 -0.13
CA VAL A 874 -9.27 -20.66 0.11
C VAL A 874 -8.04 -21.14 0.87
N PRO A 875 -8.19 -21.85 2.01
CA PRO A 875 -7.06 -22.40 2.76
C PRO A 875 -6.29 -23.43 1.93
N PHE A 876 -4.96 -23.43 2.05
CA PHE A 876 -4.11 -24.38 1.33
C PHE A 876 -2.86 -24.72 2.14
N GLY A 877 -2.60 -26.02 2.32
CA GLY A 877 -1.56 -26.53 3.21
C GLY A 877 -2.08 -26.88 4.61
N GLU A 878 -1.15 -27.19 5.52
CA GLU A 878 -1.47 -27.46 6.93
C GLU A 878 -1.24 -26.23 7.81
N GLU A 879 -1.82 -26.23 9.00
CA GLU A 879 -1.46 -25.27 10.05
C GLU A 879 -0.03 -25.55 10.53
N SER A 880 0.83 -24.52 10.51
CA SER A 880 2.23 -24.64 10.92
C SER A 880 2.50 -23.93 12.24
N LYS A 881 3.38 -24.52 13.06
CA LYS A 881 3.86 -23.92 14.31
C LYS A 881 5.02 -22.97 14.04
N MET A 882 4.89 -21.73 14.48
CA MET A 882 5.97 -20.75 14.51
C MET A 882 6.80 -20.91 15.78
N ARG A 883 8.09 -20.56 15.69
CA ARG A 883 9.05 -20.67 16.79
C ARG A 883 10.00 -19.49 16.81
N PHE A 884 10.69 -19.34 17.93
CA PHE A 884 11.92 -18.56 18.01
C PHE A 884 13.05 -19.53 18.36
N THR A 885 14.12 -19.50 17.58
CA THR A 885 15.26 -20.41 17.69
C THR A 885 16.56 -19.66 17.47
N LEU A 886 17.60 -20.04 18.23
CA LEU A 886 18.92 -19.40 18.16
C LEU A 886 19.66 -19.67 16.84
N LYS A 887 19.19 -20.63 16.03
CA LYS A 887 19.75 -20.92 14.70
C LYS A 887 19.53 -19.76 13.73
N ILE A 888 18.42 -19.04 13.88
CA ILE A 888 18.11 -17.84 13.09
C ILE A 888 18.25 -16.58 13.95
N PHE A 889 17.87 -16.64 15.23
CA PHE A 889 18.00 -15.59 16.27
C PHE A 889 17.16 -14.32 16.09
N THR A 890 16.49 -14.16 14.95
CA THR A 890 15.47 -13.12 14.73
C THR A 890 14.06 -13.67 14.93
N GLY A 891 13.10 -12.78 15.16
CA GLY A 891 11.67 -13.07 15.11
C GLY A 891 11.23 -13.58 13.73
N ASN A 892 10.00 -14.12 13.66
CA ASN A 892 9.42 -14.56 12.40
C ASN A 892 9.21 -13.35 11.48
N ARG A 893 9.46 -13.53 10.18
CA ARG A 893 9.28 -12.47 9.17
C ARG A 893 8.37 -12.94 8.04
N PHE A 894 7.61 -12.01 7.48
CA PHE A 894 6.98 -12.22 6.18
C PHE A 894 8.03 -12.10 5.08
N CYS A 895 7.98 -13.00 4.10
CA CYS A 895 8.93 -13.00 2.98
C CYS A 895 8.23 -13.14 1.63
N ILE A 896 8.64 -12.34 0.67
CA ILE A 896 8.30 -12.48 -0.75
C ILE A 896 9.53 -13.02 -1.47
N PHE A 897 9.37 -14.06 -2.28
CA PHE A 897 10.50 -14.74 -2.91
C PHE A 897 10.22 -15.22 -4.34
N ASN A 898 11.30 -15.38 -5.10
CA ASN A 898 11.30 -16.06 -6.40
C ASN A 898 12.68 -16.71 -6.67
N TYR A 899 12.73 -18.03 -6.87
CA TYR A 899 13.96 -18.77 -7.18
C TYR A 899 13.71 -19.86 -8.23
N ALA A 900 14.77 -20.40 -8.83
CA ALA A 900 14.68 -21.50 -9.78
C ALA A 900 15.19 -22.80 -9.17
N THR A 901 14.61 -23.94 -9.51
CA THR A 901 15.17 -25.28 -9.19
C THR A 901 15.92 -25.89 -10.38
N LYS A 902 15.98 -25.20 -11.52
CA LYS A 902 16.59 -25.72 -12.77
C LYS A 902 17.53 -24.72 -13.43
N LYS A 903 17.00 -23.56 -13.82
CA LYS A 903 17.75 -22.52 -14.51
C LYS A 903 17.08 -21.18 -14.27
N THR A 904 17.88 -20.14 -14.05
CA THR A 904 17.41 -18.77 -13.87
C THR A 904 16.85 -18.16 -15.17
N GLY A 905 16.17 -17.01 -15.00
CA GLY A 905 15.73 -16.14 -16.09
C GLY A 905 14.21 -16.04 -16.26
N GLY A 906 13.42 -16.63 -15.38
CA GLY A 906 12.01 -16.26 -15.22
C GLY A 906 11.85 -15.18 -14.15
N TYR A 907 10.70 -14.52 -14.12
CA TYR A 907 10.39 -13.50 -13.14
C TYR A 907 8.91 -13.49 -12.75
N VAL A 908 8.63 -12.80 -11.65
CA VAL A 908 7.29 -12.41 -11.20
C VAL A 908 7.28 -10.93 -10.92
N ASP A 909 6.12 -10.30 -11.12
CA ASP A 909 5.90 -8.91 -10.72
C ASP A 909 5.00 -8.91 -9.49
N VAL A 910 5.46 -8.30 -8.40
CA VAL A 910 4.71 -8.08 -7.16
C VAL A 910 3.99 -6.75 -7.31
N ASP A 911 2.66 -6.81 -7.37
CA ASP A 911 1.80 -5.64 -7.52
C ASP A 911 1.73 -4.86 -6.20
N TRP A 912 1.42 -5.57 -5.11
CA TRP A 912 1.40 -4.99 -3.77
C TRP A 912 1.57 -6.06 -2.70
N PHE A 913 1.96 -5.60 -1.51
CA PHE A 913 2.00 -6.35 -0.26
C PHE A 913 1.21 -5.60 0.82
N SER A 914 0.39 -6.33 1.58
CA SER A 914 -0.42 -5.75 2.64
C SER A 914 -0.52 -6.65 3.87
N THR A 915 -0.54 -6.08 5.07
CA THR A 915 -0.71 -6.79 6.34
C THR A 915 -2.14 -6.80 6.88
N GLU A 916 -3.11 -6.51 6.02
CA GLU A 916 -4.50 -6.25 6.43
C GLU A 916 -5.39 -7.48 6.39
N LEU A 917 -6.43 -7.43 7.24
CA LEU A 917 -7.47 -8.45 7.42
C LEU A 917 -8.26 -8.68 6.14
#